data_AF-A0A8J6N1B4-F1
#
_entry.id   AF-A0A8J6N1B4-F1
#
_cell.length_a   1.000
_cell.length_b   1.000
_cell.length_c   1.000
_cell.angle_alpha   90.00
_cell.angle_beta   90.00
_cell.angle_gamma   90.00
#
_symmetry.space_group_name_H-M   'P 1'
#
loop_
_entity.id
_entity.type
_entity.pdbx_description
1 polymer ?
#
loop_
_entity_poly.entity_id
_entity_poly.type
_entity_poly.pdbx_seq_one_letter_code
_entity_poly.pdbx_strand_id
1 'polypeptide(L)'
;MKKFAIVILSAFFVSIFFAVHLPAKERAIKVKLRESDRPNAPVVAEVDLYSRSHALVIGIDGYTDKAWPRLSGAVHDAELVADVLREKGFEVSFRTNLNSRELKQAFEEFFIFKGEDPQARLFVWFAGHGHTLDGEGFLIPADAPGPDAGAKFKFKALSMRRFGEYVRLAKSKHALAVFDSCFSGTIFDTQRTTPPPAVTRATTLPVRQFLSSGDSNQKVSDDGRFRKLFIRAIKGEERADANNDGYLTGSELGLFLTDRLTNLTESRQTPRYGKLRDEDWDRGDFVFHLASSSGVTIEEASPSPVKALIKVTSNVDRSTVLVDGVSKGTTPVTLEGLKPGRYRIKVMREGYEAYEERVYLRQGKSLTVKAILEKLSGTIEVTGNPAGAKVYLDRYYTGVIPLDPTQVQPGSHTVKVVGEGFHEVERTVNVEAGKAVRLKVDLKPVGMPKIFTNSLGMKFVKIPSGSFMMGSGISVSVAIRQFGFADETEMYKKEHPQHRVTISKPFYMQTTEMTQGQWERVMGSNPSYFKNCGDNCPVESVSSNDVQAFIRKLNQMEGTDKYRLPSEAEWEYACRAGTKTIFSWGNEPDCSKTNYGAVTALDCDGVNPGRTMKAGSFPPNPWGLYDMHGNVGEWCEDWFGDYPSGSVTDPTGPSSGSYRVSRGGSFGSSISLCRSAFRDRSRPGSSSPFAGFRLAKNP
;
A
#
# COMPACT_ATOMS: atom_id res chain seq x y z
N MET A 1 50.33 -22.73 0.63
CA MET A 1 49.59 -21.67 1.33
C MET A 1 48.10 -22.01 1.21
N LYS A 2 47.46 -22.75 2.14
CA LYS A 2 46.77 -22.27 3.37
C LYS A 2 45.95 -20.99 3.05
N LYS A 3 44.62 -20.87 3.20
CA LYS A 3 43.61 -21.57 4.01
C LYS A 3 42.19 -21.13 3.58
N PHE A 4 41.22 -22.05 3.75
CA PHE A 4 39.83 -21.91 4.24
C PHE A 4 39.00 -20.65 3.92
N ALA A 5 37.80 -20.87 3.35
CA ALA A 5 36.61 -20.11 3.69
C ALA A 5 35.50 -21.08 4.10
N ILE A 6 35.02 -20.89 5.32
CA ILE A 6 34.15 -21.73 6.12
C ILE A 6 32.69 -21.34 5.85
N VAL A 7 31.83 -22.35 5.69
CA VAL A 7 30.37 -22.22 5.77
C VAL A 7 29.99 -21.86 7.21
N ILE A 8 29.40 -20.68 7.43
CA ILE A 8 28.77 -20.33 8.71
C ILE A 8 27.28 -20.06 8.47
N LEU A 9 26.48 -21.00 8.98
CA LEU A 9 25.07 -20.89 9.33
C LEU A 9 24.90 -19.74 10.35
N SER A 10 24.09 -18.74 10.05
CA SER A 10 23.60 -17.78 11.06
C SER A 10 22.09 -17.93 11.23
N ALA A 11 21.73 -18.54 12.36
CA ALA A 11 20.36 -18.68 12.84
C ALA A 11 19.78 -17.31 13.23
N PHE A 12 18.64 -16.95 12.65
CA PHE A 12 17.84 -15.81 13.10
C PHE A 12 17.09 -16.18 14.37
N PHE A 13 17.52 -15.61 15.51
CA PHE A 13 16.75 -15.58 16.75
C PHE A 13 15.63 -14.54 16.59
N VAL A 14 14.38 -14.99 16.49
CA VAL A 14 13.19 -14.10 16.58
C VAL A 14 12.75 -14.08 18.04
N SER A 15 13.08 -13.01 18.76
CA SER A 15 12.49 -12.72 20.06
C SER A 15 11.08 -12.15 19.86
N ILE A 16 10.04 -12.95 20.14
CA ILE A 16 8.64 -12.52 20.14
C ILE A 16 8.29 -11.96 21.52
N PHE A 17 8.10 -10.64 21.61
CA PHE A 17 7.43 -9.98 22.74
C PHE A 17 5.91 -10.14 22.56
N PHE A 18 5.22 -10.87 23.45
CA PHE A 18 3.76 -10.90 23.51
C PHE A 18 3.25 -9.66 24.28
N ALA A 19 2.51 -8.79 23.60
CA ALA A 19 1.81 -7.66 24.21
C ALA A 19 0.37 -8.09 24.58
N VAL A 20 0.14 -8.35 25.86
CA VAL A 20 -1.18 -8.67 26.44
C VAL A 20 -2.22 -7.62 26.02
N HIS A 21 -3.23 -8.02 25.25
CA HIS A 21 -4.36 -7.16 24.88
C HIS A 21 -5.54 -7.31 25.85
N LEU A 22 -5.70 -6.34 26.77
CA LEU A 22 -6.94 -6.14 27.52
C LEU A 22 -8.14 -5.84 26.59
N PRO A 23 -9.35 -6.36 26.84
CA PRO A 23 -10.53 -6.11 26.00
C PRO A 23 -10.93 -4.61 25.98
N ALA A 24 -11.43 -4.14 24.83
CA ALA A 24 -11.70 -2.73 24.53
C ALA A 24 -12.69 -2.01 25.47
N LYS A 25 -13.47 -2.75 26.28
CA LYS A 25 -14.47 -2.19 27.20
C LYS A 25 -13.88 -1.69 28.54
N GLU A 26 -12.65 -2.10 28.88
CA GLU A 26 -11.94 -1.69 30.12
C GLU A 26 -10.90 -0.58 29.90
N ARG A 27 -10.73 -0.10 28.65
CA ARG A 27 -9.75 0.95 28.31
C ARG A 27 -10.36 2.35 28.15
N ALA A 28 -11.67 2.47 28.34
CA ALA A 28 -12.35 3.76 28.30
C ALA A 28 -12.05 4.54 29.58
N ILE A 29 -11.57 5.78 29.45
CA ILE A 29 -11.32 6.64 30.61
C ILE A 29 -12.57 7.47 30.86
N LYS A 30 -13.20 7.21 32.00
CA LYS A 30 -14.23 8.09 32.58
C LYS A 30 -13.57 9.16 33.43
N VAL A 31 -14.04 10.39 33.28
CA VAL A 31 -13.52 11.52 34.04
C VAL A 31 -14.66 12.19 34.80
N LYS A 32 -14.40 12.46 36.07
CA LYS A 32 -15.32 13.17 36.97
C LYS A 32 -15.16 14.67 36.77
N LEU A 33 -16.16 15.32 36.15
CA LEU A 33 -16.24 16.77 36.05
C LEU A 33 -16.61 17.34 37.43
N ARG A 34 -15.85 18.33 37.89
CA ARG A 34 -16.10 19.02 39.17
C ARG A 34 -16.64 20.44 38.92
N GLU A 35 -17.39 20.96 39.88
CA GLU A 35 -18.00 22.30 39.79
C GLU A 35 -16.97 23.44 39.82
N SER A 36 -15.79 23.21 40.41
CA SER A 36 -14.68 24.17 40.49
C SER A 36 -13.34 23.49 40.78
N ASP A 37 -12.26 24.28 40.80
CA ASP A 37 -10.86 23.82 40.96
C ASP A 37 -10.43 23.52 42.39
N ARG A 38 -11.37 23.64 43.35
CA ARG A 38 -11.06 23.34 44.75
C ARG A 38 -10.85 21.82 44.89
N PRO A 39 -9.84 21.35 45.65
CA PRO A 39 -9.56 19.92 45.83
C PRO A 39 -10.76 19.05 46.27
N ASN A 40 -11.79 19.69 46.86
CA ASN A 40 -13.00 19.05 47.36
C ASN A 40 -14.29 19.54 46.66
N ALA A 41 -14.19 20.15 45.48
CA ALA A 41 -15.38 20.59 44.73
C ALA A 41 -16.26 19.38 44.35
N PRO A 42 -17.60 19.51 44.49
CA PRO A 42 -18.52 18.42 44.18
C PRO A 42 -18.45 18.00 42.71
N VAL A 43 -18.58 16.70 42.47
CA VAL A 43 -18.63 16.12 41.13
C VAL A 43 -19.99 16.44 40.52
N VAL A 44 -20.01 17.19 39.42
CA VAL A 44 -21.23 17.64 38.73
C VAL A 44 -21.65 16.68 37.61
N ALA A 45 -20.72 15.90 37.06
CA ALA A 45 -20.99 14.87 36.06
C ALA A 45 -19.84 13.87 35.92
N GLU A 46 -20.12 12.67 35.42
CA GLU A 46 -19.12 11.74 34.88
C GLU A 46 -19.23 11.71 33.36
N VAL A 47 -18.10 11.89 32.67
CA VAL A 47 -18.03 11.88 31.21
C VAL A 47 -17.10 10.76 30.75
N ASP A 48 -17.57 9.94 29.81
CA ASP A 48 -16.72 9.02 29.04
C ASP A 48 -15.79 9.86 28.16
N LEU A 49 -14.59 10.17 28.68
CA LEU A 49 -13.68 11.07 28.01
C LEU A 49 -12.98 10.39 26.85
N TYR A 50 -12.64 9.11 26.91
CA TYR A 50 -12.10 8.42 25.74
C TYR A 50 -12.72 7.04 25.55
N SER A 51 -13.12 6.73 24.32
CA SER A 51 -13.52 5.37 23.92
C SER A 51 -12.28 4.47 23.83
N ARG A 52 -11.16 5.01 23.31
CA ARG A 52 -9.90 4.32 23.07
C ARG A 52 -8.69 5.24 23.23
N SER A 53 -7.54 4.62 23.51
CA SER A 53 -6.26 5.30 23.65
C SER A 53 -5.25 4.61 22.73
N HIS A 54 -4.72 5.31 21.74
CA HIS A 54 -3.72 4.77 20.82
C HIS A 54 -2.41 5.54 20.96
N ALA A 55 -1.28 4.85 20.93
CA ALA A 55 0.03 5.47 20.94
C ALA A 55 0.91 4.96 19.81
N LEU A 56 1.65 5.84 19.16
CA LEU A 56 2.75 5.52 18.26
C LEU A 56 4.05 5.95 18.93
N VAL A 57 4.91 4.98 19.23
CA VAL A 57 6.17 5.21 19.94
C VAL A 57 7.32 4.81 19.05
N ILE A 58 8.16 5.77 18.69
CA ILE A 58 9.24 5.64 17.71
C ILE A 58 10.57 5.95 18.41
N GLY A 59 11.54 5.05 18.29
CA GLY A 59 12.92 5.28 18.68
C GLY A 59 13.87 5.12 17.50
N ILE A 60 14.75 6.08 17.24
CA ILE A 60 15.75 5.99 16.16
C ILE A 60 17.13 6.29 16.73
N ASP A 61 17.98 5.26 16.73
CA ASP A 61 19.39 5.34 17.12
C ASP A 61 20.35 4.84 16.03
N GLY A 62 19.86 4.04 15.07
CA GLY A 62 20.62 3.40 13.99
C GLY A 62 20.67 4.23 12.70
N TYR A 63 21.30 5.40 12.74
CA TYR A 63 21.47 6.26 11.56
C TYR A 63 22.51 5.71 10.59
N THR A 64 22.19 5.74 9.29
CA THR A 64 23.09 5.24 8.23
C THR A 64 24.12 6.28 7.78
N ASP A 65 23.81 7.56 7.96
CA ASP A 65 24.70 8.67 7.60
C ASP A 65 25.54 9.12 8.80
N LYS A 66 26.85 9.30 8.59
CA LYS A 66 27.81 9.68 9.64
C LYS A 66 27.58 11.09 10.20
N ALA A 67 26.82 11.93 9.50
CA ALA A 67 26.41 13.25 9.99
C ALA A 67 25.54 13.16 11.25
N TRP A 68 24.91 12.02 11.51
CA TRP A 68 24.08 11.76 12.68
C TRP A 68 24.79 10.77 13.61
N PRO A 69 25.39 11.23 14.73
CA PRO A 69 26.01 10.33 15.69
C PRO A 69 25.01 9.33 16.23
N ARG A 70 25.45 8.08 16.42
CA ARG A 70 24.60 7.05 17.04
C ARG A 70 24.18 7.50 18.44
N LEU A 71 22.88 7.50 18.69
CA LEU A 71 22.34 7.72 20.03
C LEU A 71 22.45 6.41 20.82
N SER A 72 22.71 6.51 22.11
CA SER A 72 22.86 5.37 23.03
C SER A 72 21.55 5.03 23.75
N GLY A 73 20.65 6.00 23.92
CA GLY A 73 19.42 5.86 24.70
C GLY A 73 18.13 5.84 23.87
N ALA A 74 18.07 6.46 22.69
CA ALA A 74 16.80 6.78 22.01
C ALA A 74 15.82 5.58 21.83
N VAL A 75 16.28 4.40 21.39
CA VAL A 75 15.40 3.22 21.28
C VAL A 75 14.96 2.69 22.65
N HIS A 76 15.87 2.66 23.62
CA HIS A 76 15.58 2.22 24.98
C HIS A 76 14.63 3.17 25.73
N ASP A 77 14.81 4.47 25.54
CA ASP A 77 13.94 5.51 26.07
C ASP A 77 12.51 5.36 25.53
N ALA A 78 12.38 5.12 24.21
CA ALA A 78 11.10 4.84 23.58
C ALA A 78 10.47 3.52 24.07
N GLU A 79 11.25 2.46 24.28
CA GLU A 79 10.76 1.19 24.82
C GLU A 79 10.15 1.36 26.23
N LEU A 80 10.85 2.06 27.12
CA LEU A 80 10.35 2.32 28.48
C LEU A 80 9.07 3.18 28.49
N VAL A 81 8.97 4.16 27.58
CA VAL A 81 7.74 4.95 27.42
C VAL A 81 6.61 4.09 26.89
N ALA A 82 6.88 3.21 25.92
CA ALA A 82 5.89 2.28 25.38
C ALA A 82 5.30 1.38 26.49
N ASP A 83 6.13 0.85 27.38
CA ASP A 83 5.68 0.02 28.49
C ASP A 83 4.76 0.76 29.46
N VAL A 84 5.14 1.98 29.85
CA VAL A 84 4.31 2.79 30.76
C VAL A 84 3.01 3.24 30.10
N LEU A 85 3.01 3.52 28.79
CA LEU A 85 1.77 3.83 28.08
C LEU A 85 0.85 2.62 27.99
N ARG A 86 1.37 1.40 27.82
CA ARG A 86 0.58 0.16 27.91
C ARG A 86 -0.03 0.01 29.31
N GLU A 87 0.75 0.25 30.38
CA GLU A 87 0.25 0.28 31.77
C GLU A 87 -0.88 1.31 31.95
N LYS A 88 -0.80 2.44 31.23
CA LYS A 88 -1.81 3.52 31.24
C LYS A 88 -2.97 3.30 30.26
N GLY A 89 -3.09 2.10 29.70
CA GLY A 89 -4.23 1.67 28.88
C GLY A 89 -4.16 2.07 27.40
N PHE A 90 -2.99 2.51 26.90
CA PHE A 90 -2.79 2.75 25.48
C PHE A 90 -2.56 1.45 24.70
N GLU A 91 -3.15 1.36 23.52
CA GLU A 91 -2.72 0.44 22.47
C GLU A 91 -1.48 1.03 21.79
N VAL A 92 -0.30 0.48 22.11
CA VAL A 92 0.98 1.03 21.66
C VAL A 92 1.50 0.33 20.41
N SER A 93 1.67 1.09 19.33
CA SER A 93 2.45 0.74 18.15
C SER A 93 3.90 1.18 18.36
N PHE A 94 4.77 0.25 18.76
CA PHE A 94 6.20 0.52 18.93
C PHE A 94 6.95 0.26 17.62
N ARG A 95 7.85 1.18 17.23
CA ARG A 95 8.65 1.11 16.00
C ARG A 95 10.07 1.63 16.27
N THR A 96 11.05 1.07 15.58
CA THR A 96 12.45 1.45 15.75
C THR A 96 13.15 1.66 14.42
N ASN A 97 14.07 2.61 14.35
CA ASN A 97 15.00 2.80 13.23
C ASN A 97 14.33 2.92 11.85
N LEU A 98 13.19 3.59 11.80
CA LEU A 98 12.42 3.80 10.58
C LEU A 98 13.20 4.66 9.57
N ASN A 99 13.20 4.23 8.32
CA ASN A 99 13.66 5.07 7.21
C ASN A 99 12.60 6.14 6.85
N SER A 100 12.96 7.06 5.97
CA SER A 100 12.14 8.21 5.56
C SER A 100 10.77 7.83 4.99
N ARG A 101 10.66 6.69 4.29
CA ARG A 101 9.39 6.18 3.76
C ARG A 101 8.54 5.58 4.87
N GLU A 102 9.14 4.73 5.70
CA GLU A 102 8.45 4.06 6.82
C GLU A 102 7.97 5.05 7.88
N LEU A 103 8.75 6.10 8.16
CA LEU A 103 8.37 7.13 9.12
C LEU A 103 7.13 7.91 8.65
N LYS A 104 7.10 8.32 7.37
CA LYS A 104 5.94 8.99 6.76
C LYS A 104 4.72 8.07 6.78
N GLN A 105 4.88 6.81 6.38
CA GLN A 105 3.81 5.81 6.39
C GLN A 105 3.28 5.56 7.82
N ALA A 106 4.16 5.45 8.83
CA ALA A 106 3.75 5.22 10.21
C ALA A 106 2.89 6.37 10.76
N PHE A 107 3.23 7.63 10.44
CA PHE A 107 2.39 8.76 10.83
C PHE A 107 1.07 8.81 10.07
N GLU A 108 1.08 8.58 8.75
CA GLU A 108 -0.14 8.53 7.94
C GLU A 108 -1.10 7.44 8.43
N GLU A 109 -0.62 6.21 8.60
CA GLU A 109 -1.42 5.10 9.10
C GLU A 109 -1.95 5.37 10.51
N PHE A 110 -1.13 5.94 11.39
CA PHE A 110 -1.54 6.21 12.76
C PHE A 110 -2.63 7.27 12.83
N PHE A 111 -2.43 8.44 12.22
CA PHE A 111 -3.41 9.52 12.30
C PHE A 111 -4.66 9.26 11.46
N ILE A 112 -4.59 8.50 10.37
CA ILE A 112 -5.77 8.13 9.56
C ILE A 112 -6.54 6.99 10.23
N PHE A 113 -5.91 5.83 10.48
CA PHE A 113 -6.65 4.64 10.91
C PHE A 113 -6.92 4.63 12.41
N LYS A 114 -5.94 5.01 13.25
CA LYS A 114 -6.19 5.11 14.71
C LYS A 114 -6.95 6.38 15.05
N GLY A 115 -6.83 7.42 14.22
CA GLY A 115 -7.51 8.70 14.39
C GLY A 115 -8.95 8.77 13.86
N GLU A 116 -9.50 7.71 13.26
CA GLU A 116 -10.85 7.73 12.69
C GLU A 116 -11.94 7.83 13.78
N ASP A 117 -11.68 7.33 14.99
CA ASP A 117 -12.62 7.39 16.12
C ASP A 117 -12.58 8.79 16.79
N PRO A 118 -13.65 9.60 16.69
CA PRO A 118 -13.66 10.96 17.25
C PRO A 118 -13.53 10.98 18.77
N GLN A 119 -13.90 9.89 19.46
CA GLN A 119 -13.79 9.77 20.91
C GLN A 119 -12.49 9.07 21.36
N ALA A 120 -11.60 8.69 20.44
CA ALA A 120 -10.28 8.23 20.80
C ALA A 120 -9.32 9.38 21.11
N ARG A 121 -8.21 9.04 21.77
CA ARG A 121 -7.03 9.91 21.91
C ARG A 121 -5.80 9.29 21.28
N LEU A 122 -4.98 10.14 20.67
CA LEU A 122 -3.77 9.76 19.98
C LEU A 122 -2.54 10.32 20.69
N PHE A 123 -1.58 9.45 20.99
CA PHE A 123 -0.31 9.85 21.58
C PHE A 123 0.84 9.50 20.64
N VAL A 124 1.77 10.41 20.42
CA VAL A 124 3.01 10.14 19.69
C VAL A 124 4.19 10.37 20.61
N TRP A 125 5.11 9.43 20.66
CA TRP A 125 6.45 9.62 21.21
C TRP A 125 7.48 9.42 20.11
N PHE A 126 8.37 10.38 19.92
CA PHE A 126 9.50 10.25 19.02
C PHE A 126 10.79 10.53 19.78
N ALA A 127 11.69 9.54 19.85
CA ALA A 127 13.04 9.68 20.38
C ALA A 127 14.05 9.50 19.24
N GLY A 128 14.91 10.49 19.04
CA GLY A 128 15.88 10.48 17.94
C GLY A 128 16.55 11.83 17.71
N HIS A 129 17.21 11.98 16.57
CA HIS A 129 17.77 13.26 16.15
C HIS A 129 16.66 14.18 15.67
N GLY A 130 16.84 15.45 16.03
CA GLY A 130 16.13 16.59 15.51
C GLY A 130 17.12 17.56 14.89
N HIS A 131 16.67 18.33 13.91
CA HIS A 131 17.50 19.40 13.35
C HIS A 131 16.67 20.62 12.99
N THR A 132 17.17 21.81 13.30
CA THR A 132 16.57 23.08 12.88
C THR A 132 17.35 23.60 11.68
N LEU A 133 16.68 23.77 10.54
CA LEU A 133 17.25 24.35 9.32
C LEU A 133 16.34 25.47 8.83
N ASP A 134 16.91 26.66 8.61
CA ASP A 134 16.17 27.85 8.15
C ASP A 134 14.95 28.21 9.04
N GLY A 135 15.04 27.93 10.35
CA GLY A 135 13.95 28.14 11.32
C GLY A 135 12.89 27.03 11.37
N GLU A 136 12.93 26.06 10.44
CA GLU A 136 12.04 24.90 10.43
C GLU A 136 12.67 23.71 11.18
N GLY A 137 11.89 23.07 12.06
CA GLY A 137 12.30 21.83 12.73
C GLY A 137 12.08 20.60 11.84
N PHE A 138 12.98 19.63 11.93
CA PHE A 138 12.92 18.37 11.20
C PHE A 138 13.13 17.18 12.14
N LEU A 139 12.28 16.15 12.00
CA LEU A 139 12.55 14.80 12.49
C LEU A 139 13.49 14.10 11.53
N ILE A 140 14.49 13.39 12.06
CA ILE A 140 15.52 12.72 11.26
C ILE A 140 15.24 11.20 11.23
N PRO A 141 14.78 10.64 10.10
CA PRO A 141 14.73 9.19 9.90
C PRO A 141 16.11 8.57 9.78
N ALA A 142 16.20 7.24 9.95
CA ALA A 142 17.46 6.50 9.96
C ALA A 142 18.31 6.67 8.69
N ASP A 143 17.68 6.92 7.53
CA ASP A 143 18.34 7.01 6.22
C ASP A 143 18.54 8.45 5.71
N ALA A 144 18.24 9.46 6.54
CA ALA A 144 18.37 10.87 6.17
C ALA A 144 19.85 11.28 6.15
N PRO A 145 20.32 11.95 5.07
CA PRO A 145 21.68 12.45 5.02
C PRO A 145 21.88 13.63 5.98
N GLY A 146 23.12 14.08 6.16
CA GLY A 146 23.41 15.32 6.89
C GLY A 146 22.77 16.57 6.27
N PRO A 147 22.61 17.67 7.03
CA PRO A 147 21.95 18.90 6.57
C PRO A 147 22.65 19.54 5.36
N ASP A 148 23.97 19.37 5.23
CA ASP A 148 24.77 19.88 4.11
C ASP A 148 24.42 19.21 2.76
N ALA A 149 23.67 18.11 2.76
CA ALA A 149 23.20 17.44 1.54
C ALA A 149 22.06 18.18 0.81
N GLY A 150 21.65 19.36 1.31
CA GLY A 150 20.72 20.27 0.65
C GLY A 150 19.37 19.63 0.33
N ALA A 151 19.03 19.53 -0.96
CA ALA A 151 17.75 18.97 -1.40
C ALA A 151 17.53 17.51 -0.95
N LYS A 152 18.60 16.70 -0.86
CA LYS A 152 18.49 15.30 -0.41
C LYS A 152 18.10 15.21 1.07
N PHE A 153 18.61 16.11 1.91
CA PHE A 153 18.17 16.24 3.30
C PHE A 153 16.69 16.63 3.37
N LYS A 154 16.30 17.70 2.68
CA LYS A 154 14.91 18.19 2.65
C LYS A 154 13.91 17.15 2.11
N PHE A 155 14.34 16.24 1.23
CA PHE A 155 13.50 15.15 0.70
C PHE A 155 13.27 14.02 1.72
N LYS A 156 14.30 13.66 2.50
CA LYS A 156 14.25 12.53 3.43
C LYS A 156 13.83 12.91 4.84
N ALA A 157 14.36 14.00 5.38
CA ALA A 157 13.96 14.52 6.69
C ALA A 157 12.49 14.95 6.69
N LEU A 158 11.81 14.82 7.82
CA LEU A 158 10.39 15.12 7.93
C LEU A 158 10.21 16.46 8.66
N SER A 159 9.72 17.46 7.94
CA SER A 159 9.52 18.80 8.51
C SER A 159 8.35 18.81 9.51
N MET A 160 8.45 19.62 10.55
CA MET A 160 7.39 19.75 11.55
C MET A 160 6.10 20.28 10.96
N ARG A 161 6.16 21.18 9.98
CA ARG A 161 4.97 21.59 9.22
C ARG A 161 4.26 20.39 8.58
N ARG A 162 5.00 19.45 7.99
CA ARG A 162 4.42 18.22 7.41
C ARG A 162 3.86 17.30 8.50
N PHE A 163 4.51 17.21 9.65
CA PHE A 163 3.95 16.51 10.81
C PHE A 163 2.61 17.12 11.25
N GLY A 164 2.51 18.45 11.29
CA GLY A 164 1.26 19.17 11.58
C GLY A 164 0.14 18.90 10.58
N GLU A 165 0.45 18.55 9.33
CA GLU A 165 -0.55 18.09 8.35
C GLU A 165 -1.09 16.70 8.71
N TYR A 166 -0.22 15.76 9.13
CA TYR A 166 -0.65 14.42 9.56
C TYR A 166 -1.56 14.45 10.77
N VAL A 167 -1.21 15.27 11.75
CA VAL A 167 -1.98 15.42 13.00
C VAL A 167 -3.39 15.96 12.73
N ARG A 168 -3.59 16.73 11.65
CA ARG A 168 -4.91 17.23 11.21
C ARG A 168 -5.77 16.18 10.50
N LEU A 169 -5.18 15.08 10.02
CA LEU A 169 -5.94 14.00 9.37
C LEU A 169 -6.82 13.23 10.37
N ALA A 170 -6.45 13.25 11.66
CA ALA A 170 -7.21 12.57 12.70
C ALA A 170 -8.55 13.27 12.97
N LYS A 171 -9.62 12.48 13.06
CA LYS A 171 -10.93 12.91 13.58
C LYS A 171 -10.99 12.85 15.11
N SER A 172 -10.13 12.05 15.73
CA SER A 172 -9.99 11.95 17.19
C SER A 172 -9.90 13.32 17.83
N LYS A 173 -10.66 13.52 18.91
CA LYS A 173 -10.72 14.83 19.55
C LYS A 173 -9.37 15.27 20.09
N HIS A 174 -8.57 14.37 20.67
CA HIS A 174 -7.29 14.74 21.25
C HIS A 174 -6.11 14.03 20.60
N ALA A 175 -5.07 14.80 20.29
CA ALA A 175 -3.75 14.26 19.99
C ALA A 175 -2.66 15.00 20.77
N LEU A 176 -1.70 14.27 21.32
CA LEU A 176 -0.51 14.80 21.98
C LEU A 176 0.74 14.15 21.35
N ALA A 177 1.67 14.96 20.84
CA ALA A 177 2.94 14.50 20.32
C ALA A 177 4.10 15.00 21.19
N VAL A 178 4.94 14.08 21.65
CA VAL A 178 6.09 14.33 22.51
C VAL A 178 7.37 13.96 21.76
N PHE A 179 8.30 14.90 21.66
CA PHE A 179 9.56 14.75 20.94
C PHE A 179 10.73 14.81 21.90
N ASP A 180 11.37 13.67 22.12
CA ASP A 180 12.62 13.53 22.85
C ASP A 180 13.79 13.64 21.87
N SER A 181 14.03 14.87 21.40
CA SER A 181 14.98 15.18 20.33
C SER A 181 15.40 16.65 20.35
N CYS A 182 16.48 16.97 19.63
CA CYS A 182 17.19 18.24 19.71
C CYS A 182 16.54 19.44 18.98
N PHE A 183 15.21 19.53 18.86
CA PHE A 183 14.57 20.63 18.09
C PHE A 183 13.35 21.26 18.80
N SER A 184 13.05 22.52 18.45
CA SER A 184 11.78 23.21 18.80
C SER A 184 11.19 24.11 17.69
N GLY A 185 11.59 23.97 16.43
CA GLY A 185 11.11 24.84 15.33
C GLY A 185 9.59 24.87 15.08
N THR A 186 9.15 25.92 14.37
CA THR A 186 7.81 26.36 13.86
C THR A 186 6.50 25.96 14.53
N ILE A 187 6.32 24.72 14.99
CA ILE A 187 5.12 24.29 15.73
C ILE A 187 5.13 24.79 17.20
N PHE A 188 6.30 25.12 17.76
CA PHE A 188 6.43 25.52 19.18
C PHE A 188 6.58 27.03 19.42
N ASP A 189 6.37 27.87 18.39
CA ASP A 189 6.23 29.33 18.54
C ASP A 189 4.88 29.73 19.18
N THR A 190 4.10 28.76 19.65
CA THR A 190 2.77 28.93 20.23
C THR A 190 2.85 29.26 21.72
N GLN A 191 1.97 30.15 22.20
CA GLN A 191 1.94 30.63 23.59
C GLN A 191 2.03 29.49 24.62
N ARG A 192 2.73 29.76 25.73
CA ARG A 192 2.58 28.98 26.97
C ARG A 192 1.11 29.07 27.38
N THR A 193 0.40 27.96 27.34
CA THR A 193 -0.96 27.89 27.86
C THR A 193 -0.91 27.67 29.36
N THR A 194 -1.55 28.54 30.14
CA THR A 194 -1.83 28.27 31.55
C THR A 194 -2.64 26.97 31.62
N PRO A 195 -2.33 26.03 32.53
CA PRO A 195 -3.14 24.85 32.74
C PRO A 195 -4.62 25.23 32.88
N PRO A 196 -5.53 24.56 32.16
CA PRO A 196 -6.95 24.83 32.34
C PRO A 196 -7.35 24.50 33.79
N PRO A 197 -8.37 25.19 34.32
CA PRO A 197 -8.98 24.82 35.59
C PRO A 197 -9.44 23.35 35.55
N ALA A 198 -9.43 22.67 36.72
CA ALA A 198 -9.67 21.23 36.94
C ALA A 198 -10.70 20.64 35.99
N VAL A 199 -10.49 19.43 35.47
CA VAL A 199 -11.20 18.83 34.32
C VAL A 199 -12.50 19.58 33.95
N THR A 200 -12.34 20.68 33.21
CA THR A 200 -13.44 21.53 32.77
C THR A 200 -13.97 21.03 31.43
N ARG A 201 -15.07 21.62 30.94
CA ARG A 201 -15.60 21.39 29.59
C ARG A 201 -14.52 21.55 28.49
N ALA A 202 -13.47 22.34 28.72
CA ALA A 202 -12.33 22.46 27.80
C ALA A 202 -11.71 21.09 27.48
N THR A 203 -11.50 20.22 28.48
CA THR A 203 -10.98 18.85 28.25
C THR A 203 -11.91 17.95 27.42
N THR A 204 -13.13 18.39 27.10
CA THR A 204 -14.03 17.66 26.19
C THR A 204 -13.99 18.18 24.76
N LEU A 205 -13.33 19.32 24.54
CA LEU A 205 -13.19 19.97 23.23
C LEU A 205 -11.96 19.45 22.48
N PRO A 206 -11.91 19.54 21.14
CA PRO A 206 -10.78 19.02 20.41
C PRO A 206 -9.47 19.78 20.64
N VAL A 207 -8.34 19.05 20.60
CA VAL A 207 -7.00 19.62 20.76
C VAL A 207 -5.93 18.86 19.96
N ARG A 208 -4.93 19.59 19.46
CA ARG A 208 -3.62 19.06 19.03
C ARG A 208 -2.52 19.73 19.85
N GLN A 209 -1.86 18.95 20.70
CA GLN A 209 -0.79 19.42 21.59
C GLN A 209 0.56 18.83 21.21
N PHE A 210 1.61 19.61 21.48
CA PHE A 210 2.97 19.22 21.25
C PHE A 210 3.82 19.53 22.47
N LEU A 211 4.82 18.69 22.73
CA LEU A 211 5.83 18.85 23.76
C LEU A 211 7.20 18.45 23.20
N SER A 212 8.20 19.31 23.29
CA SER A 212 9.59 18.99 22.95
C SER A 212 10.45 18.92 24.21
N SER A 213 11.50 18.12 24.16
CA SER A 213 12.46 17.97 25.25
C SER A 213 13.39 19.17 25.43
N GLY A 214 13.50 20.07 24.46
CA GLY A 214 14.35 21.27 24.53
C GLY A 214 13.91 22.36 23.55
N ASP A 215 14.56 23.53 23.63
CA ASP A 215 14.34 24.64 22.70
C ASP A 215 15.17 24.49 21.40
N SER A 216 14.94 25.35 20.41
CA SER A 216 15.34 25.20 18.99
C SER A 216 16.85 25.30 18.80
N ASN A 217 17.52 25.88 19.80
CA ASN A 217 18.94 26.14 19.85
C ASN A 217 19.65 25.30 20.93
N GLN A 218 18.95 24.35 21.56
CA GLN A 218 19.50 23.52 22.63
C GLN A 218 19.77 22.10 22.15
N LYS A 219 20.99 21.62 22.38
CA LYS A 219 21.32 20.20 22.23
C LYS A 219 20.80 19.45 23.46
N VAL A 220 19.89 18.53 23.25
CA VAL A 220 19.30 17.69 24.30
C VAL A 220 20.26 16.55 24.67
N SER A 221 20.35 16.23 25.95
CA SER A 221 21.17 15.13 26.45
C SER A 221 20.49 13.77 26.22
N ASP A 222 21.23 12.80 25.69
CA ASP A 222 20.81 11.39 25.53
C ASP A 222 21.08 10.57 26.81
N ASP A 223 20.93 11.17 27.99
CA ASP A 223 20.99 10.47 29.29
C ASP A 223 19.60 10.04 29.80
N GLY A 224 18.58 10.41 29.02
CA GLY A 224 17.17 10.11 29.21
C GLY A 224 16.56 10.67 30.49
N ARG A 225 17.09 11.77 31.03
CA ARG A 225 16.45 12.55 32.10
C ARG A 225 15.03 12.98 31.73
N PHE A 226 14.82 13.44 30.50
CA PHE A 226 13.51 13.85 30.01
C PHE A 226 12.49 12.69 30.10
N ARG A 227 12.81 11.54 29.49
CA ARG A 227 12.02 10.30 29.59
C ARG A 227 11.75 9.86 31.02
N LYS A 228 12.73 9.95 31.93
CA LYS A 228 12.53 9.61 33.36
C LYS A 228 11.49 10.51 34.03
N LEU A 229 11.61 11.83 33.85
CA LEU A 229 10.64 12.79 34.42
C LEU A 229 9.25 12.63 33.81
N PHE A 230 9.17 12.41 32.50
CA PHE A 230 7.90 12.15 31.81
C PHE A 230 7.20 10.93 32.40
N ILE A 231 7.90 9.80 32.54
CA ILE A 231 7.33 8.57 33.12
C ILE A 231 6.84 8.80 34.54
N ARG A 232 7.64 9.45 35.39
CA ARG A 232 7.25 9.72 36.78
C ARG A 232 6.01 10.61 36.88
N ALA A 233 5.92 11.64 36.03
CA ALA A 233 4.76 12.52 35.95
C ALA A 233 3.49 11.72 35.62
N ILE A 234 3.51 10.94 34.53
CA ILE A 234 2.31 10.18 34.12
C ILE A 234 1.99 9.02 35.06
N LYS A 235 2.96 8.52 35.85
CA LYS A 235 2.72 7.53 36.92
C LYS A 235 2.12 8.15 38.19
N GLY A 236 2.17 9.47 38.36
CA GLY A 236 1.74 10.15 39.59
C GLY A 236 2.79 10.09 40.69
N GLU A 237 4.06 9.84 40.35
CA GLU A 237 5.18 9.77 41.30
C GLU A 237 5.76 11.17 41.61
N GLU A 238 5.33 12.20 40.89
CA GLU A 238 5.74 13.59 41.04
C GLU A 238 4.50 14.47 41.18
N ARG A 239 4.68 15.68 41.73
CA ARG A 239 3.61 16.69 41.84
C ARG A 239 3.35 17.38 40.49
N ALA A 240 3.08 16.58 39.46
CA ALA A 240 2.79 17.06 38.11
C ALA A 240 1.31 17.44 37.94
N ASP A 241 0.41 16.78 38.67
CA ASP A 241 -0.99 17.19 38.85
C ASP A 241 -1.00 18.40 39.82
N ALA A 242 -1.22 19.59 39.26
CA ALA A 242 -1.04 20.85 39.99
C ALA A 242 -2.23 21.16 40.91
N ASN A 243 -3.41 20.62 40.58
CA ASN A 243 -4.65 20.86 41.31
C ASN A 243 -5.08 19.65 42.20
N ASN A 244 -4.34 18.54 42.10
CA ASN A 244 -4.52 17.29 42.84
C ASN A 244 -5.92 16.67 42.62
N ASP A 245 -6.42 16.74 41.37
CA ASP A 245 -7.72 16.20 40.97
C ASP A 245 -7.69 14.72 40.55
N GLY A 246 -6.50 14.12 40.46
CA GLY A 246 -6.27 12.73 40.07
C GLY A 246 -6.07 12.54 38.56
N TYR A 247 -6.01 13.62 37.79
CA TYR A 247 -5.72 13.63 36.37
C TYR A 247 -4.49 14.48 36.08
N LEU A 248 -3.84 14.19 34.96
CA LEU A 248 -2.71 14.99 34.47
C LEU A 248 -3.01 15.46 33.06
N THR A 249 -3.22 16.75 32.89
CA THR A 249 -3.44 17.36 31.58
C THR A 249 -2.13 17.51 30.80
N GLY A 250 -2.21 17.67 29.48
CA GLY A 250 -1.06 17.93 28.63
C GLY A 250 -0.38 19.25 28.97
N SER A 251 -1.17 20.26 29.37
CA SER A 251 -0.64 21.54 29.85
C SER A 251 0.09 21.41 31.20
N GLU A 252 -0.46 20.66 32.16
CA GLU A 252 0.22 20.40 33.44
C GLU A 252 1.51 19.59 33.26
N LEU A 253 1.46 18.56 32.43
CA LEU A 253 2.65 17.78 32.08
C LEU A 253 3.73 18.66 31.45
N GLY A 254 3.34 19.53 30.51
CA GLY A 254 4.24 20.47 29.87
C GLY A 254 4.86 21.44 30.88
N LEU A 255 4.03 22.04 31.74
CA LEU A 255 4.49 22.96 32.79
C LEU A 255 5.46 22.28 33.76
N PHE A 256 5.11 21.08 34.25
CA PHE A 256 5.95 20.29 35.15
C PHE A 256 7.32 19.97 34.51
N LEU A 257 7.32 19.50 33.26
CA LEU A 257 8.56 19.13 32.57
C LEU A 257 9.42 20.36 32.27
N THR A 258 8.81 21.45 31.83
CA THR A 258 9.52 22.71 31.60
C THR A 258 10.16 23.20 32.90
N ASP A 259 9.43 23.29 34.01
CA ASP A 259 10.00 23.75 35.29
C ASP A 259 11.09 22.81 35.81
N ARG A 260 10.76 21.51 35.93
CA ARG A 260 11.64 20.55 36.59
C ARG A 260 12.93 20.33 35.81
N LEU A 261 12.87 20.23 34.48
CA LEU A 261 14.06 19.98 33.68
C LEU A 261 14.91 21.23 33.46
N THR A 262 14.30 22.40 33.32
CA THR A 262 15.04 23.67 33.28
C THR A 262 15.83 23.86 34.58
N ASN A 263 15.22 23.58 35.72
CA ASN A 263 15.89 23.65 37.02
C ASN A 263 16.99 22.58 37.17
N LEU A 264 16.72 21.32 36.82
CA LEU A 264 17.70 20.21 36.95
C LEU A 264 18.88 20.30 35.99
N THR A 265 18.73 21.00 34.87
CA THR A 265 19.79 21.15 33.86
C THR A 265 20.44 22.52 33.89
N GLU A 266 20.03 23.41 34.80
CA GLU A 266 20.49 24.80 34.87
C GLU A 266 20.27 25.54 33.53
N SER A 267 19.06 25.43 32.98
CA SER A 267 18.65 26.00 31.69
C SER A 267 19.40 25.49 30.45
N ARG A 268 20.20 24.41 30.57
CA ARG A 268 20.79 23.74 29.39
C ARG A 268 19.74 23.03 28.54
N GLN A 269 18.62 22.66 29.14
CA GLN A 269 17.51 22.00 28.47
C GLN A 269 16.17 22.56 28.99
N THR A 270 15.44 23.20 28.09
CA THR A 270 14.20 23.93 28.37
C THR A 270 13.07 23.38 27.51
N PRO A 271 12.31 22.38 27.98
CA PRO A 271 11.17 21.84 27.26
C PRO A 271 10.19 22.91 26.81
N ARG A 272 9.62 22.74 25.60
CA ARG A 272 8.59 23.62 25.04
C ARG A 272 7.31 22.83 24.88
N TYR A 273 6.17 23.42 25.21
CA TYR A 273 4.87 22.81 24.98
C TYR A 273 3.86 23.85 24.49
N GLY A 274 2.84 23.39 23.79
CA GLY A 274 1.79 24.26 23.27
C GLY A 274 0.76 23.49 22.46
N LYS A 275 -0.14 24.26 21.84
CA LYS A 275 -1.23 23.76 21.00
C LYS A 275 -1.02 24.22 19.56
N LEU A 276 -1.51 23.43 18.61
CA LEU A 276 -1.61 23.84 17.22
C LEU A 276 -2.44 25.13 17.12
N ARG A 277 -1.95 26.14 16.41
CA ARG A 277 -2.74 27.35 16.11
C ARG A 277 -3.79 27.02 15.05
N ASP A 278 -4.94 26.56 15.51
CA ASP A 278 -6.04 26.10 14.66
C ASP A 278 -7.34 26.18 15.48
N GLU A 279 -8.28 27.02 15.02
CA GLU A 279 -9.50 27.37 15.78
C GLU A 279 -10.38 26.16 16.12
N ASP A 280 -10.28 25.10 15.32
CA ASP A 280 -11.02 23.87 15.54
C ASP A 280 -10.34 22.95 16.56
N TRP A 281 -9.02 23.09 16.76
CA TRP A 281 -8.18 22.12 17.46
C TRP A 281 -7.24 22.71 18.53
N ASP A 282 -7.56 23.87 19.09
CA ASP A 282 -6.78 24.52 20.17
C ASP A 282 -7.55 24.69 21.50
N ARG A 283 -8.80 24.23 21.55
CA ARG A 283 -9.73 24.52 22.65
C ARG A 283 -9.70 23.52 23.80
N GLY A 284 -9.17 22.31 23.58
CA GLY A 284 -9.11 21.26 24.60
C GLY A 284 -7.77 21.02 25.27
N ASP A 285 -7.67 19.89 25.97
CA ASP A 285 -6.43 19.45 26.63
C ASP A 285 -6.40 17.92 26.72
N PHE A 286 -5.26 17.31 26.38
CA PHE A 286 -5.04 15.88 26.50
C PHE A 286 -4.99 15.49 27.98
N VAL A 287 -5.59 14.37 28.37
CA VAL A 287 -5.72 13.99 29.78
C VAL A 287 -5.18 12.59 30.02
N PHE A 288 -4.30 12.42 31.02
CA PHE A 288 -3.90 11.14 31.60
C PHE A 288 -4.63 10.91 32.94
N HIS A 289 -4.91 9.65 33.27
CA HIS A 289 -5.45 9.27 34.57
C HIS A 289 -4.32 8.82 35.51
N LEU A 290 -4.22 9.48 36.66
CA LEU A 290 -3.29 9.15 37.74
C LEU A 290 -4.08 8.35 38.78
N ALA A 291 -4.17 7.04 38.66
CA ALA A 291 -4.94 6.25 39.61
C ALA A 291 -4.46 6.54 41.05
N SER A 292 -5.39 6.93 41.94
CA SER A 292 -5.06 7.27 43.32
C SER A 292 -4.56 6.04 44.08
N SER A 293 -3.40 6.19 44.69
CA SER A 293 -2.99 5.46 45.88
C SER A 293 -3.90 5.82 47.06
N SER A 294 -5.18 5.44 47.00
CA SER A 294 -6.14 5.67 48.07
C SER A 294 -6.14 4.49 49.04
N GLY A 295 -5.90 4.80 50.31
CA GLY A 295 -5.60 3.87 51.38
C GLY A 295 -6.61 2.76 51.59
N VAL A 296 -6.08 1.56 51.83
CA VAL A 296 -6.78 0.49 52.50
C VAL A 296 -6.58 0.72 54.00
N THR A 297 -7.67 1.05 54.69
CA THR A 297 -7.78 0.98 56.14
C THR A 297 -7.49 -0.46 56.56
N ILE A 298 -6.42 -0.66 57.33
CA ILE A 298 -6.13 -1.95 57.97
C ILE A 298 -6.93 -1.95 59.28
N GLU A 299 -8.02 -2.70 59.31
CA GLU A 299 -8.52 -3.23 60.58
C GLU A 299 -7.56 -4.33 61.03
N GLU A 300 -7.12 -4.22 62.29
CA GLU A 300 -6.29 -5.22 62.95
C GLU A 300 -7.06 -6.55 63.06
N ALA A 301 -6.56 -7.57 62.34
CA ALA A 301 -6.89 -8.95 62.61
C ALA A 301 -5.61 -9.71 62.99
N SER A 302 -5.66 -10.32 64.16
CA SER A 302 -4.61 -11.09 64.84
C SER A 302 -4.07 -12.24 63.96
N PRO A 303 -2.78 -12.61 64.06
CA PRO A 303 -2.18 -13.57 63.15
C PRO A 303 -2.53 -15.01 63.55
N SER A 304 -3.15 -15.73 62.61
CA SER A 304 -3.15 -17.20 62.56
C SER A 304 -2.33 -17.66 61.35
N PRO A 305 -1.68 -18.85 61.41
CA PRO A 305 -0.59 -19.21 60.50
C PRO A 305 -1.11 -19.49 59.08
N VAL A 306 -0.79 -18.61 58.12
CA VAL A 306 -1.27 -18.73 56.74
C VAL A 306 -0.46 -19.80 55.99
N LYS A 307 -1.16 -20.84 55.52
CA LYS A 307 -0.63 -21.82 54.56
C LYS A 307 -0.38 -21.14 53.21
N ALA A 308 0.74 -21.45 52.54
CA ALA A 308 1.01 -20.96 51.20
C ALA A 308 0.03 -21.60 50.19
N LEU A 309 -0.56 -20.79 49.31
CA LEU A 309 -1.51 -21.26 48.28
C LEU A 309 -1.30 -20.53 46.94
N ILE A 310 -1.68 -21.18 45.84
CA ILE A 310 -1.71 -20.56 44.50
C ILE A 310 -3.16 -20.55 44.01
N LYS A 311 -3.73 -19.38 43.75
CA LYS A 311 -5.02 -19.22 43.10
C LYS A 311 -4.82 -19.01 41.61
N VAL A 312 -5.40 -19.85 40.76
CA VAL A 312 -5.34 -19.72 39.30
C VAL A 312 -6.72 -19.33 38.78
N THR A 313 -6.81 -18.20 38.08
CA THR A 313 -8.03 -17.71 37.42
C THR A 313 -7.78 -17.50 35.93
N SER A 314 -8.83 -17.48 35.12
CA SER A 314 -8.71 -17.14 33.70
C SER A 314 -9.86 -16.25 33.22
N ASN A 315 -9.66 -15.50 32.14
CA ASN A 315 -10.71 -14.80 31.40
C ASN A 315 -11.70 -15.77 30.70
N VAL A 316 -11.36 -17.04 30.58
CA VAL A 316 -12.26 -18.09 30.06
C VAL A 316 -12.55 -19.10 31.17
N ASP A 317 -13.83 -19.21 31.53
CA ASP A 317 -14.29 -20.09 32.60
C ASP A 317 -14.05 -21.57 32.28
N ARG A 318 -13.82 -22.37 33.33
CA ARG A 318 -13.62 -23.81 33.23
C ARG A 318 -12.47 -24.20 32.28
N SER A 319 -11.39 -23.41 32.27
CA SER A 319 -10.16 -23.71 31.53
C SER A 319 -9.30 -24.68 32.32
N THR A 320 -8.75 -25.71 31.68
CA THR A 320 -7.96 -26.76 32.33
C THR A 320 -6.67 -26.18 32.89
N VAL A 321 -6.36 -26.42 34.16
CA VAL A 321 -5.13 -25.97 34.83
C VAL A 321 -4.20 -27.15 35.06
N LEU A 322 -2.97 -27.08 34.58
CA LEU A 322 -1.90 -28.02 34.87
C LEU A 322 -0.80 -27.35 35.69
N VAL A 323 -0.26 -28.06 36.68
CA VAL A 323 0.91 -27.65 37.46
C VAL A 323 2.01 -28.69 37.27
N ASP A 324 3.15 -28.25 36.73
CA ASP A 324 4.27 -29.11 36.33
C ASP A 324 3.82 -30.30 35.46
N GLY A 325 2.84 -30.05 34.58
CA GLY A 325 2.27 -31.04 33.68
C GLY A 325 1.15 -31.91 34.25
N VAL A 326 0.81 -31.77 35.54
CA VAL A 326 -0.27 -32.53 36.20
C VAL A 326 -1.54 -31.71 36.28
N SER A 327 -2.67 -32.22 35.79
CA SER A 327 -3.97 -31.53 35.88
C SER A 327 -4.41 -31.34 37.33
N LYS A 328 -4.82 -30.12 37.68
CA LYS A 328 -5.27 -29.71 39.02
C LYS A 328 -6.71 -29.20 39.05
N GLY A 329 -7.47 -29.40 37.96
CA GLY A 329 -8.85 -28.97 37.84
C GLY A 329 -9.02 -27.86 36.80
N THR A 330 -10.06 -27.05 36.95
CA THR A 330 -10.39 -25.98 35.99
C THR A 330 -10.52 -24.62 36.68
N THR A 331 -10.24 -23.53 35.97
CA THR A 331 -10.35 -22.17 36.51
C THR A 331 -11.80 -21.78 36.89
N PRO A 332 -11.97 -21.00 37.98
CA PRO A 332 -10.97 -20.66 39.00
C PRO A 332 -10.66 -21.84 39.93
N VAL A 333 -9.38 -22.05 40.27
CA VAL A 333 -8.95 -23.11 41.20
C VAL A 333 -7.95 -22.58 42.23
N THR A 334 -8.07 -23.03 43.48
CA THR A 334 -7.10 -22.75 44.54
C THR A 334 -6.31 -24.01 44.86
N LEU A 335 -4.99 -23.90 44.83
CA LEU A 335 -4.06 -24.98 45.09
C LEU A 335 -3.47 -24.80 46.48
N GLU A 336 -3.80 -25.70 47.39
CA GLU A 336 -3.32 -25.71 48.77
C GLU A 336 -2.26 -26.79 49.00
N GLY A 337 -1.48 -26.66 50.07
CA GLY A 337 -0.51 -27.69 50.50
C GLY A 337 0.75 -27.78 49.64
N LEU A 338 1.01 -26.78 48.78
CA LEU A 338 2.22 -26.70 47.97
C LEU A 338 3.42 -26.32 48.83
N LYS A 339 4.55 -27.00 48.62
CA LYS A 339 5.82 -26.65 49.26
C LYS A 339 6.37 -25.35 48.64
N PRO A 340 7.14 -24.54 49.37
CA PRO A 340 7.87 -23.43 48.77
C PRO A 340 8.76 -23.95 47.62
N GLY A 341 8.69 -23.30 46.45
CA GLY A 341 9.30 -23.83 45.23
C GLY A 341 8.83 -23.16 43.95
N ARG A 342 9.45 -23.53 42.83
CA ARG A 342 9.06 -23.06 41.49
C ARG A 342 8.03 -24.02 40.90
N TYR A 343 6.96 -23.48 40.33
CA TYR A 343 5.89 -24.23 39.69
C TYR A 343 5.64 -23.68 38.29
N ARG A 344 5.43 -24.56 37.30
CA ARG A 344 4.99 -24.22 35.95
C ARG A 344 3.48 -24.38 35.87
N ILE A 345 2.76 -23.27 35.73
CA ILE A 345 1.30 -23.25 35.60
C ILE A 345 0.95 -23.13 34.12
N LYS A 346 0.21 -24.09 33.58
CA LYS A 346 -0.32 -24.07 32.22
C LYS A 346 -1.85 -24.06 32.26
N VAL A 347 -2.49 -23.15 31.55
CA VAL A 347 -3.95 -23.04 31.46
C VAL A 347 -4.38 -23.21 30.00
N MET A 348 -5.35 -24.10 29.74
CA MET A 348 -5.72 -24.50 28.39
C MET A 348 -7.23 -24.55 28.18
N ARG A 349 -7.67 -24.15 26.99
CA ARG A 349 -9.06 -24.25 26.51
C ARG A 349 -9.05 -24.51 25.01
N GLU A 350 -9.95 -25.37 24.52
CA GLU A 350 -10.13 -25.61 23.08
C GLU A 350 -10.53 -24.31 22.35
N GLY A 351 -9.89 -24.02 21.21
CA GLY A 351 -10.11 -22.81 20.42
C GLY A 351 -9.33 -21.57 20.91
N TYR A 352 -8.46 -21.73 21.91
CA TYR A 352 -7.63 -20.65 22.47
C TYR A 352 -6.16 -21.06 22.52
N GLU A 353 -5.27 -20.08 22.46
CA GLU A 353 -3.84 -20.29 22.73
C GLU A 353 -3.63 -20.62 24.22
N ALA A 354 -2.77 -21.61 24.49
CA ALA A 354 -2.51 -22.05 25.86
C ALA A 354 -1.65 -21.02 26.62
N TYR A 355 -2.10 -20.60 27.80
CA TYR A 355 -1.35 -19.72 28.69
C TYR A 355 -0.35 -20.53 29.51
N GLU A 356 0.86 -20.01 29.70
CA GLU A 356 1.89 -20.66 30.52
C GLU A 356 2.77 -19.65 31.28
N GLU A 357 2.93 -19.86 32.58
CA GLU A 357 3.74 -19.01 33.46
C GLU A 357 4.54 -19.88 34.45
N ARG A 358 5.76 -19.42 34.82
CA ARG A 358 6.52 -20.00 35.94
C ARG A 358 6.42 -19.08 37.14
N VAL A 359 5.93 -19.62 38.26
CA VAL A 359 5.74 -18.89 39.51
C VAL A 359 6.60 -19.46 40.63
N TYR A 360 6.99 -18.62 41.59
CA TYR A 360 7.75 -19.04 42.75
C TYR A 360 6.94 -18.83 44.04
N LEU A 361 6.54 -19.92 44.68
CA LEU A 361 5.78 -19.90 45.93
C LEU A 361 6.74 -19.77 47.12
N ARG A 362 6.60 -18.69 47.90
CA ARG A 362 7.39 -18.45 49.12
C ARG A 362 6.64 -18.97 50.35
N GLN A 363 7.38 -19.33 51.40
CA GLN A 363 6.80 -19.82 52.66
C GLN A 363 5.79 -18.80 53.24
N GLY A 364 4.58 -19.26 53.54
CA GLY A 364 3.51 -18.44 54.12
C GLY A 364 2.94 -17.34 53.22
N LYS A 365 3.24 -17.33 51.91
CA LYS A 365 2.72 -16.34 50.96
C LYS A 365 1.77 -16.99 49.96
N SER A 366 0.66 -16.30 49.70
CA SER A 366 -0.31 -16.68 48.67
C SER A 366 0.00 -15.98 47.35
N LEU A 367 -0.15 -16.66 46.22
CA LEU A 367 0.09 -16.12 44.89
C LEU A 367 -1.17 -16.27 44.02
N THR A 368 -1.46 -15.31 43.15
CA THR A 368 -2.56 -15.40 42.18
C THR A 368 -2.01 -15.35 40.76
N VAL A 369 -2.31 -16.38 39.97
CA VAL A 369 -2.03 -16.45 38.52
C VAL A 369 -3.31 -16.11 37.76
N LYS A 370 -3.24 -15.09 36.90
CA LYS A 370 -4.36 -14.66 36.05
C LYS A 370 -4.04 -14.98 34.59
N ALA A 371 -4.55 -16.11 34.10
CA ALA A 371 -4.35 -16.58 32.73
C ALA A 371 -5.29 -15.89 31.74
N ILE A 372 -4.75 -15.11 30.82
CA ILE A 372 -5.51 -14.53 29.70
C ILE A 372 -5.31 -15.44 28.49
N LEU A 373 -6.35 -16.17 28.11
CA LEU A 373 -6.39 -17.01 26.92
C LEU A 373 -6.92 -16.19 25.73
N GLU A 374 -6.14 -16.11 24.65
CA GLU A 374 -6.49 -15.43 23.39
C GLU A 374 -7.13 -16.44 22.42
N LYS A 375 -8.24 -16.07 21.77
CA LYS A 375 -8.97 -16.96 20.85
C LYS A 375 -8.17 -17.11 19.55
N LEU A 376 -8.02 -18.33 19.04
CA LEU A 376 -7.32 -18.55 17.78
C LEU A 376 -8.11 -17.91 16.63
N SER A 377 -7.48 -17.01 15.86
CA SER A 377 -8.06 -16.45 14.64
C SER A 377 -8.06 -17.50 13.52
N GLY A 378 -9.05 -17.41 12.62
CA GLY A 378 -8.99 -18.10 11.34
C GLY A 378 -8.49 -17.15 10.25
N THR A 379 -8.33 -17.64 9.02
CA THR A 379 -7.96 -16.79 7.88
C THR A 379 -8.92 -16.97 6.71
N ILE A 380 -9.10 -15.91 5.92
CA ILE A 380 -9.75 -15.97 4.60
C ILE A 380 -8.73 -15.58 3.54
N GLU A 381 -8.61 -16.42 2.52
CA GLU A 381 -7.82 -16.18 1.31
C GLU A 381 -8.79 -16.10 0.12
N VAL A 382 -8.63 -15.13 -0.78
CA VAL A 382 -9.48 -15.00 -1.97
C VAL A 382 -8.63 -14.96 -3.23
N THR A 383 -8.85 -15.92 -4.13
CA THR A 383 -8.21 -16.00 -5.45
C THR A 383 -9.27 -15.96 -6.55
N GLY A 384 -8.88 -15.69 -7.79
CA GLY A 384 -9.80 -15.73 -8.94
C GLY A 384 -9.51 -14.66 -9.98
N ASN A 385 -10.50 -14.35 -10.81
CA ASN A 385 -10.37 -13.40 -11.92
C ASN A 385 -11.49 -12.34 -11.92
N PRO A 386 -11.21 -11.10 -12.36
CA PRO A 386 -9.90 -10.60 -12.78
C PRO A 386 -8.98 -10.30 -11.59
N ALA A 387 -7.66 -10.39 -11.81
CA ALA A 387 -6.69 -9.85 -10.86
C ALA A 387 -6.90 -8.34 -10.67
N GLY A 388 -6.77 -7.86 -9.44
CA GLY A 388 -7.06 -6.47 -9.08
C GLY A 388 -8.53 -6.18 -8.73
N ALA A 389 -9.45 -7.15 -8.84
CA ALA A 389 -10.83 -6.98 -8.37
C ALA A 389 -10.86 -6.74 -6.85
N LYS A 390 -11.65 -5.75 -6.40
CA LYS A 390 -11.74 -5.34 -5.00
C LYS A 390 -12.47 -6.39 -4.17
N VAL A 391 -11.88 -6.78 -3.05
CA VAL A 391 -12.47 -7.72 -2.07
C VAL A 391 -12.89 -6.93 -0.83
N TYR A 392 -14.10 -7.22 -0.35
CA TYR A 392 -14.67 -6.66 0.87
C TYR A 392 -15.04 -7.81 1.81
N LEU A 393 -14.46 -7.83 3.01
CA LEU A 393 -14.86 -8.71 4.10
C LEU A 393 -15.77 -7.94 5.06
N ASP A 394 -16.96 -8.48 5.34
CA ASP A 394 -17.97 -7.89 6.22
C ASP A 394 -18.27 -6.41 5.90
N ARG A 395 -18.39 -6.10 4.60
CA ARG A 395 -18.62 -4.76 4.02
C ARG A 395 -17.41 -3.81 4.06
N TYR A 396 -16.30 -4.20 4.69
CA TYR A 396 -15.07 -3.41 4.70
C TYR A 396 -14.17 -3.77 3.54
N TYR A 397 -13.65 -2.78 2.83
CA TYR A 397 -12.64 -3.02 1.80
C TYR A 397 -11.39 -3.63 2.42
N THR A 398 -10.97 -4.80 1.94
CA THR A 398 -9.89 -5.59 2.53
C THR A 398 -8.68 -5.69 1.62
N GLY A 399 -8.88 -5.59 0.29
CA GLY A 399 -7.78 -5.65 -0.67
C GLY A 399 -8.28 -5.95 -2.06
N VAL A 400 -7.43 -6.58 -2.87
CA VAL A 400 -7.76 -7.00 -4.24
C VAL A 400 -7.43 -8.47 -4.45
N ILE A 401 -7.94 -9.08 -5.52
CA ILE A 401 -7.56 -10.44 -5.91
C ILE A 401 -6.15 -10.46 -6.56
N PRO A 402 -5.26 -11.40 -6.20
CA PRO A 402 -5.39 -12.34 -5.08
C PRO A 402 -5.26 -11.62 -3.72
N LEU A 403 -6.17 -11.93 -2.80
CA LEU A 403 -6.13 -11.48 -1.41
C LEU A 403 -5.33 -12.48 -0.60
N ASP A 404 -4.21 -12.02 -0.05
CA ASP A 404 -3.36 -12.78 0.88
C ASP A 404 -4.14 -13.22 2.13
N PRO A 405 -3.71 -14.30 2.82
CA PRO A 405 -4.39 -14.83 4.00
C PRO A 405 -4.66 -13.73 5.04
N THR A 406 -5.93 -13.36 5.18
CA THR A 406 -6.36 -12.27 6.04
C THR A 406 -7.02 -12.84 7.29
N GLN A 407 -6.53 -12.46 8.47
CA GLN A 407 -7.08 -12.95 9.73
C GLN A 407 -8.50 -12.42 10.00
N VAL A 408 -9.39 -13.32 10.39
CA VAL A 408 -10.75 -13.00 10.83
C VAL A 408 -11.10 -13.78 12.10
N GLN A 409 -12.08 -13.27 12.84
CA GLN A 409 -12.57 -13.97 14.02
C GLN A 409 -13.26 -15.28 13.63
N PRO A 410 -13.33 -16.29 14.50
CA PRO A 410 -14.13 -17.47 14.19
C PRO A 410 -15.62 -17.11 14.14
N GLY A 411 -16.31 -17.46 13.06
CA GLY A 411 -17.71 -17.15 12.84
C GLY A 411 -18.07 -16.98 11.36
N SER A 412 -19.27 -16.47 11.11
CA SER A 412 -19.79 -16.22 9.77
C SER A 412 -19.30 -14.87 9.24
N HIS A 413 -18.70 -14.87 8.06
CA HIS A 413 -18.16 -13.70 7.37
C HIS A 413 -18.74 -13.57 5.96
N THR A 414 -19.06 -12.36 5.55
CA THR A 414 -19.47 -12.04 4.19
C THR A 414 -18.26 -11.60 3.36
N VAL A 415 -18.06 -12.22 2.20
CA VAL A 415 -17.03 -11.90 1.22
C VAL A 415 -17.70 -11.39 -0.05
N LYS A 416 -17.54 -10.09 -0.33
CA LYS A 416 -18.01 -9.44 -1.55
C LYS A 416 -16.84 -9.09 -2.46
N VAL A 417 -16.91 -9.45 -3.73
CA VAL A 417 -15.88 -9.17 -4.73
C VAL A 417 -16.49 -8.33 -5.85
N VAL A 418 -15.84 -7.21 -6.18
CA VAL A 418 -16.29 -6.20 -7.14
C VAL A 418 -15.17 -5.88 -8.13
N GLY A 419 -15.46 -5.98 -9.43
CA GLY A 419 -14.53 -5.62 -10.50
C GLY A 419 -15.20 -4.66 -11.49
N GLU A 420 -14.45 -3.68 -11.99
CA GLU A 420 -14.97 -2.73 -12.99
C GLU A 420 -15.35 -3.47 -14.27
N GLY A 421 -16.60 -3.33 -14.71
CA GLY A 421 -17.11 -4.08 -15.86
C GLY A 421 -17.37 -5.55 -15.55
N PHE A 422 -17.63 -5.93 -14.29
CA PHE A 422 -18.02 -7.27 -13.86
C PHE A 422 -19.20 -7.24 -12.90
N HIS A 423 -19.99 -8.31 -12.89
CA HIS A 423 -21.06 -8.55 -11.92
C HIS A 423 -20.40 -8.87 -10.58
N GLU A 424 -20.80 -8.12 -9.54
CA GLU A 424 -20.34 -8.40 -8.19
C GLU A 424 -20.81 -9.76 -7.69
N VAL A 425 -19.97 -10.40 -6.88
CA VAL A 425 -20.28 -11.68 -6.23
C VAL A 425 -20.18 -11.48 -4.74
N GLU A 426 -21.20 -11.90 -4.00
CA GLU A 426 -21.23 -11.92 -2.54
C GLU A 426 -21.47 -13.35 -2.05
N ARG A 427 -20.67 -13.80 -1.07
CA ARG A 427 -20.79 -15.12 -0.44
C ARG A 427 -20.64 -14.99 1.07
N THR A 428 -21.29 -15.87 1.81
CA THR A 428 -21.06 -16.02 3.25
C THR A 428 -20.24 -17.28 3.50
N VAL A 429 -19.20 -17.18 4.33
CA VAL A 429 -18.35 -18.30 4.76
C VAL A 429 -18.29 -18.39 6.27
N ASN A 430 -18.25 -19.62 6.79
CA ASN A 430 -18.02 -19.84 8.22
C ASN A 430 -16.55 -20.20 8.46
N VAL A 431 -15.89 -19.48 9.37
CA VAL A 431 -14.48 -19.63 9.69
C VAL A 431 -14.33 -20.23 11.09
N GLU A 432 -13.60 -21.34 11.17
CA GLU A 432 -13.26 -21.97 12.45
C GLU A 432 -11.94 -21.45 13.02
N ALA A 433 -11.80 -21.53 14.35
CA ALA A 433 -10.61 -21.07 15.06
C ALA A 433 -9.34 -21.82 14.58
N GLY A 434 -8.33 -21.09 14.12
CA GLY A 434 -7.07 -21.65 13.60
C GLY A 434 -7.18 -22.32 12.22
N LYS A 435 -8.31 -22.18 11.50
CA LYS A 435 -8.50 -22.75 10.16
C LYS A 435 -8.46 -21.66 9.08
N ALA A 436 -7.97 -22.03 7.91
CA ALA A 436 -7.98 -21.19 6.71
C ALA A 436 -9.18 -21.55 5.81
N VAL A 437 -9.93 -20.55 5.39
CA VAL A 437 -10.97 -20.65 4.37
C VAL A 437 -10.42 -20.07 3.07
N ARG A 438 -10.36 -20.90 2.03
CA ARG A 438 -9.88 -20.51 0.71
C ARG A 438 -11.05 -20.37 -0.24
N LEU A 439 -11.25 -19.18 -0.75
CA LEU A 439 -12.28 -18.87 -1.73
C LEU A 439 -11.65 -18.65 -3.11
N LYS A 440 -12.21 -19.31 -4.11
CA LYS A 440 -12.00 -18.96 -5.52
C LYS A 440 -13.24 -18.26 -6.04
N VAL A 441 -13.09 -17.03 -6.51
CA VAL A 441 -14.16 -16.16 -7.01
C VAL A 441 -13.76 -15.60 -8.36
N ASP A 442 -14.34 -16.17 -9.42
CA ASP A 442 -14.23 -15.66 -10.78
C ASP A 442 -15.47 -14.80 -11.09
N LEU A 443 -15.27 -13.50 -11.27
CA LEU A 443 -16.34 -12.56 -11.62
C LEU A 443 -16.74 -12.72 -13.09
N LYS A 444 -18.03 -12.54 -13.37
CA LYS A 444 -18.57 -12.55 -14.74
C LYS A 444 -18.59 -11.12 -15.29
N PRO A 445 -18.04 -10.82 -16.48
CA PRO A 445 -18.07 -9.47 -17.06
C PRO A 445 -19.49 -8.93 -17.26
N VAL A 446 -19.70 -7.63 -16.99
CA VAL A 446 -20.90 -6.85 -17.38
C VAL A 446 -20.63 -6.32 -18.79
N GLY A 447 -20.83 -7.17 -19.78
CA GLY A 447 -20.44 -6.90 -21.16
C GLY A 447 -18.91 -6.87 -21.34
N MET A 448 -18.45 -6.43 -22.51
CA MET A 448 -17.01 -6.27 -22.76
C MET A 448 -16.49 -4.90 -22.28
N PRO A 449 -15.56 -4.85 -21.29
CA PRO A 449 -14.92 -3.60 -20.86
C PRO A 449 -14.18 -2.90 -22.01
N LYS A 450 -14.05 -1.56 -21.95
CA LYS A 450 -13.40 -0.77 -23.02
C LYS A 450 -11.91 -1.11 -23.16
N ILE A 451 -11.21 -1.32 -22.05
CA ILE A 451 -9.81 -1.74 -22.01
C ILE A 451 -9.72 -3.03 -21.19
N PHE A 452 -8.89 -3.96 -21.65
CA PHE A 452 -8.57 -5.21 -20.98
C PHE A 452 -7.04 -5.37 -20.94
N THR A 453 -6.48 -5.78 -19.81
CA THR A 453 -5.06 -6.12 -19.68
C THR A 453 -4.94 -7.57 -19.27
N ASN A 454 -4.13 -8.36 -20.00
CA ASN A 454 -3.92 -9.78 -19.67
C ASN A 454 -2.87 -9.98 -18.57
N SER A 455 -2.60 -11.23 -18.19
CA SER A 455 -1.66 -11.54 -17.10
C SER A 455 -0.21 -11.15 -17.40
N LEU A 456 0.12 -10.96 -18.68
CA LEU A 456 1.44 -10.52 -19.15
C LEU A 456 1.58 -9.00 -19.31
N GLY A 457 0.56 -8.22 -18.92
CA GLY A 457 0.58 -6.76 -19.01
C GLY A 457 0.30 -6.20 -20.40
N MET A 458 -0.11 -7.02 -21.37
CA MET A 458 -0.52 -6.58 -22.70
C MET A 458 -1.87 -5.89 -22.61
N LYS A 459 -1.97 -4.66 -23.11
CA LYS A 459 -3.20 -3.86 -23.12
C LYS A 459 -3.96 -4.05 -24.42
N PHE A 460 -5.27 -4.22 -24.31
CA PHE A 460 -6.20 -4.39 -25.41
C PHE A 460 -7.33 -3.38 -25.30
N VAL A 461 -7.77 -2.84 -26.44
CA VAL A 461 -8.94 -1.99 -26.55
C VAL A 461 -10.08 -2.71 -27.26
N LYS A 462 -11.29 -2.52 -26.76
CA LYS A 462 -12.51 -3.01 -27.39
C LYS A 462 -12.80 -2.24 -28.66
N ILE A 463 -12.81 -2.95 -29.77
CA ILE A 463 -13.24 -2.47 -31.08
C ILE A 463 -14.74 -2.76 -31.20
N PRO A 464 -15.58 -1.73 -31.44
CA PRO A 464 -17.04 -1.92 -31.54
C PRO A 464 -17.40 -2.76 -32.78
N SER A 465 -18.52 -3.48 -32.77
CA SER A 465 -19.11 -3.98 -34.02
C SER A 465 -19.56 -2.80 -34.88
N GLY A 466 -19.53 -2.96 -36.19
CA GLY A 466 -19.98 -1.91 -37.09
C GLY A 466 -19.69 -2.24 -38.54
N SER A 467 -19.91 -1.27 -39.42
CA SER A 467 -19.62 -1.44 -40.85
C SER A 467 -18.76 -0.31 -41.37
N PHE A 468 -17.88 -0.61 -42.32
CA PHE A 468 -17.02 0.37 -42.96
C PHE A 468 -16.81 0.02 -44.44
N MET A 469 -16.22 0.96 -45.18
CA MET A 469 -15.76 0.71 -46.55
C MET A 469 -14.30 0.26 -46.49
N MET A 470 -14.04 -1.01 -46.80
CA MET A 470 -12.71 -1.61 -46.88
C MET A 470 -12.13 -1.41 -48.27
N GLY A 471 -10.82 -1.17 -48.34
CA GLY A 471 -10.12 -0.86 -49.58
C GLY A 471 -10.09 0.63 -49.91
N SER A 472 -9.47 0.95 -51.03
CA SER A 472 -9.24 2.35 -51.43
C SER A 472 -10.44 2.95 -52.15
N GLY A 473 -10.93 4.08 -51.62
CA GLY A 473 -11.90 4.94 -52.31
C GLY A 473 -11.25 5.89 -53.32
N ILE A 474 -9.92 5.91 -53.39
CA ILE A 474 -9.14 6.73 -54.31
C ILE A 474 -8.84 5.89 -55.54
N SER A 475 -9.07 6.44 -56.75
CA SER A 475 -8.72 5.72 -57.97
C SER A 475 -7.20 5.56 -58.10
N VAL A 476 -6.76 4.47 -58.72
CA VAL A 476 -5.33 4.18 -58.95
C VAL A 476 -4.59 5.38 -59.56
N SER A 477 -5.19 6.08 -60.52
CA SER A 477 -4.56 7.24 -61.16
C SER A 477 -4.43 8.46 -60.23
N VAL A 478 -5.36 8.66 -59.29
CA VAL A 478 -5.25 9.71 -58.28
C VAL A 478 -4.19 9.33 -57.24
N ALA A 479 -4.17 8.07 -56.80
CA ALA A 479 -3.18 7.59 -55.84
C ALA A 479 -1.75 7.71 -56.37
N ILE A 480 -1.52 7.34 -57.63
CA ILE A 480 -0.22 7.51 -58.30
C ILE A 480 0.18 8.99 -58.39
N ARG A 481 -0.75 9.89 -58.72
CA ARG A 481 -0.46 11.33 -58.76
C ARG A 481 -0.12 11.91 -57.38
N GLN A 482 -0.79 11.42 -56.34
CA GLN A 482 -0.63 11.96 -54.98
C GLN A 482 0.59 11.40 -54.26
N PHE A 483 0.99 10.14 -54.53
CA PHE A 483 1.98 9.42 -53.72
C PHE A 483 3.10 8.72 -54.51
N GLY A 484 3.16 8.89 -55.84
CA GLY A 484 3.76 7.89 -56.73
C GLY A 484 5.25 7.59 -56.61
N PHE A 485 5.58 6.34 -56.98
CA PHE A 485 6.58 5.99 -58.00
C PHE A 485 5.89 5.19 -59.13
N ALA A 486 6.31 5.37 -60.39
CA ALA A 486 5.50 5.12 -61.59
C ALA A 486 5.20 3.64 -61.96
N ASP A 487 5.74 2.65 -61.24
CA ASP A 487 5.62 1.22 -61.60
C ASP A 487 4.72 0.40 -60.64
N GLU A 488 4.00 1.07 -59.73
CA GLU A 488 3.18 0.44 -58.68
C GLU A 488 1.67 0.35 -59.01
N THR A 489 1.29 0.47 -60.29
CA THR A 489 -0.13 0.37 -60.70
C THR A 489 -0.80 -0.91 -60.18
N GLU A 490 -0.08 -2.04 -60.20
CA GLU A 490 -0.55 -3.32 -59.68
C GLU A 490 -0.69 -3.35 -58.15
N MET A 491 0.03 -2.50 -57.43
CA MET A 491 -0.10 -2.38 -55.98
C MET A 491 -1.44 -1.77 -55.61
N TYR A 492 -1.76 -0.61 -56.18
CA TYR A 492 -3.02 0.10 -55.90
C TYR A 492 -4.24 -0.70 -56.37
N LYS A 493 -4.11 -1.47 -57.47
CA LYS A 493 -5.19 -2.36 -57.94
C LYS A 493 -5.61 -3.39 -56.88
N LYS A 494 -4.71 -3.87 -56.02
CA LYS A 494 -5.00 -4.86 -54.97
C LYS A 494 -5.87 -4.30 -53.82
N GLU A 495 -6.03 -2.98 -53.77
CA GLU A 495 -6.85 -2.27 -52.79
C GLU A 495 -8.29 -2.10 -53.26
N HIS A 496 -8.60 -2.57 -54.47
CA HIS A 496 -9.90 -2.48 -55.12
C HIS A 496 -10.52 -3.88 -55.34
N PRO A 497 -11.86 -3.97 -55.48
CA PRO A 497 -12.83 -2.89 -55.32
C PRO A 497 -12.97 -2.44 -53.85
N GLN A 498 -13.32 -1.17 -53.66
CA GLN A 498 -13.79 -0.73 -52.36
C GLN A 498 -15.14 -1.38 -52.10
N HIS A 499 -15.31 -2.03 -50.96
CA HIS A 499 -16.52 -2.80 -50.66
C HIS A 499 -16.92 -2.63 -49.19
N ARG A 500 -18.20 -2.89 -48.89
CA ARG A 500 -18.72 -2.75 -47.52
C ARG A 500 -18.40 -4.01 -46.73
N VAL A 501 -17.80 -3.83 -45.56
CA VAL A 501 -17.56 -4.92 -44.61
C VAL A 501 -18.30 -4.62 -43.32
N THR A 502 -18.97 -5.62 -42.78
CA THR A 502 -19.59 -5.60 -41.45
C THR A 502 -18.79 -6.47 -40.50
N ILE A 503 -18.26 -5.87 -39.44
CA ILE A 503 -17.72 -6.58 -38.27
C ILE A 503 -18.89 -6.83 -37.32
N SER A 504 -19.40 -8.06 -37.27
CA SER A 504 -20.69 -8.37 -36.64
C SER A 504 -20.66 -8.34 -35.12
N LYS A 505 -19.49 -8.62 -34.55
CA LYS A 505 -19.27 -8.68 -33.11
C LYS A 505 -18.11 -7.78 -32.72
N PRO A 506 -18.21 -7.06 -31.60
CA PRO A 506 -17.05 -6.39 -31.05
C PRO A 506 -15.97 -7.42 -30.69
N PHE A 507 -14.71 -6.99 -30.71
CA PHE A 507 -13.55 -7.80 -30.36
C PHE A 507 -12.50 -6.93 -29.66
N TYR A 508 -11.45 -7.53 -29.11
CA TYR A 508 -10.32 -6.80 -28.53
C TYR A 508 -9.15 -6.75 -29.51
N MET A 509 -8.46 -5.62 -29.60
CA MET A 509 -7.20 -5.49 -30.32
C MET A 509 -6.13 -4.91 -29.41
N GLN A 510 -4.91 -5.46 -29.46
CA GLN A 510 -3.78 -4.97 -28.69
C GLN A 510 -3.46 -3.53 -29.08
N THR A 511 -3.26 -2.66 -28.08
CA THR A 511 -3.16 -1.21 -28.31
C THR A 511 -1.91 -0.82 -29.11
N THR A 512 -0.84 -1.60 -29.00
CA THR A 512 0.44 -1.42 -29.70
C THR A 512 0.79 -2.70 -30.46
N GLU A 513 1.87 -2.69 -31.25
CA GLU A 513 2.46 -3.95 -31.71
C GLU A 513 2.93 -4.80 -30.52
N MET A 514 3.09 -6.10 -30.78
CA MET A 514 3.74 -7.03 -29.85
C MET A 514 5.18 -6.56 -29.60
N THR A 515 5.56 -6.37 -28.34
CA THR A 515 6.92 -5.90 -28.02
C THR A 515 7.92 -7.04 -27.86
N GLN A 516 9.21 -6.73 -28.00
CA GLN A 516 10.31 -7.68 -27.79
C GLN A 516 10.25 -8.35 -26.41
N GLY A 517 10.01 -7.57 -25.35
CA GLY A 517 9.92 -8.10 -23.98
C GLY A 517 8.67 -8.93 -23.73
N GLN A 518 7.56 -8.64 -24.41
CA GLN A 518 6.35 -9.47 -24.36
C GLN A 518 6.56 -10.79 -25.10
N TRP A 519 7.17 -10.75 -26.28
CA TRP A 519 7.54 -11.93 -27.05
C TRP A 519 8.47 -12.85 -26.26
N GLU A 520 9.57 -12.30 -25.73
CA GLU A 520 10.59 -13.07 -25.03
C GLU A 520 10.05 -13.75 -23.77
N ARG A 521 9.08 -13.12 -23.08
CA ARG A 521 8.43 -13.73 -21.90
C ARG A 521 7.60 -14.97 -22.23
N VAL A 522 7.09 -15.10 -23.44
CA VAL A 522 6.31 -16.26 -23.90
C VAL A 522 7.20 -17.28 -24.63
N MET A 523 8.15 -16.80 -25.42
CA MET A 523 8.94 -17.65 -26.33
C MET A 523 10.30 -18.04 -25.78
N GLY A 524 10.84 -17.29 -24.80
CA GLY A 524 12.14 -17.51 -24.17
C GLY A 524 13.34 -17.01 -24.97
N SER A 525 13.11 -16.36 -26.12
CA SER A 525 14.17 -15.81 -26.97
C SER A 525 13.68 -14.63 -27.81
N ASN A 526 14.56 -13.69 -28.14
CA ASN A 526 14.25 -12.53 -28.98
C ASN A 526 14.87 -12.65 -30.40
N PRO A 527 14.05 -12.81 -31.46
CA PRO A 527 14.52 -12.97 -32.84
C PRO A 527 14.79 -11.65 -33.57
N SER A 528 14.40 -10.50 -33.00
CA SER A 528 14.49 -9.18 -33.64
C SER A 528 15.84 -8.90 -34.28
N TYR A 529 15.87 -8.25 -35.44
CA TYR A 529 17.09 -7.65 -35.98
C TYR A 529 17.53 -6.44 -35.12
N PHE A 530 16.60 -5.58 -34.71
CA PHE A 530 16.87 -4.40 -33.88
C PHE A 530 16.76 -4.70 -32.37
N LYS A 531 17.47 -5.74 -31.89
CA LYS A 531 17.43 -6.17 -30.47
C LYS A 531 17.82 -5.08 -29.49
N ASN A 532 18.73 -4.20 -29.89
CA ASN A 532 19.24 -3.11 -29.04
C ASN A 532 18.25 -1.92 -28.91
N CYS A 533 17.06 -2.01 -29.51
CA CYS A 533 16.00 -1.02 -29.34
C CYS A 533 15.38 -1.08 -27.92
N GLY A 534 15.37 -2.27 -27.30
CA GLY A 534 14.89 -2.53 -25.95
C GLY A 534 13.50 -3.17 -25.90
N ASP A 535 13.11 -3.64 -24.71
CA ASP A 535 11.92 -4.49 -24.45
C ASP A 535 10.58 -3.92 -24.94
N ASN A 536 10.50 -2.59 -25.07
CA ASN A 536 9.29 -1.87 -25.48
C ASN A 536 9.23 -1.59 -26.99
N CYS A 537 10.25 -1.97 -27.76
CA CYS A 537 10.19 -1.92 -29.22
C CYS A 537 9.41 -3.12 -29.78
N PRO A 538 8.81 -3.01 -30.98
CA PRO A 538 8.12 -4.13 -31.60
C PRO A 538 9.08 -5.31 -31.80
N VAL A 539 8.58 -6.51 -31.59
CA VAL A 539 9.25 -7.71 -32.09
C VAL A 539 9.09 -7.72 -33.60
N GLU A 540 10.20 -7.92 -34.30
CA GLU A 540 10.24 -8.10 -35.75
C GLU A 540 11.12 -9.30 -36.10
N SER A 541 11.31 -9.57 -37.39
CA SER A 541 12.00 -10.78 -37.84
C SER A 541 11.29 -12.06 -37.36
N VAL A 542 9.95 -12.01 -37.26
CA VAL A 542 9.07 -13.14 -36.95
C VAL A 542 8.23 -13.50 -38.17
N SER A 543 8.15 -14.79 -38.48
CA SER A 543 7.27 -15.29 -39.54
C SER A 543 5.84 -15.48 -39.02
N SER A 544 4.86 -15.55 -39.92
CA SER A 544 3.47 -15.87 -39.54
C SER A 544 3.39 -17.21 -38.79
N ASN A 545 4.20 -18.19 -39.17
CA ASN A 545 4.28 -19.48 -38.47
C ASN A 545 4.78 -19.34 -37.02
N ASP A 546 5.77 -18.48 -36.78
CA ASP A 546 6.29 -18.20 -35.43
C ASP A 546 5.23 -17.49 -34.58
N VAL A 547 4.49 -16.55 -35.17
CA VAL A 547 3.39 -15.85 -34.50
C VAL A 547 2.28 -16.82 -34.11
N GLN A 548 1.92 -17.77 -34.97
CA GLN A 548 0.95 -18.81 -34.62
C GLN A 548 1.46 -19.72 -33.48
N ALA A 549 2.77 -20.01 -33.43
CA ALA A 549 3.36 -20.74 -32.31
C ALA A 549 3.32 -19.93 -31.01
N PHE A 550 3.61 -18.63 -31.07
CA PHE A 550 3.45 -17.70 -29.95
C PHE A 550 2.00 -17.68 -29.45
N ILE A 551 1.02 -17.54 -30.35
CA ILE A 551 -0.40 -17.49 -30.00
C ILE A 551 -0.84 -18.77 -29.29
N ARG A 552 -0.42 -19.95 -29.77
CA ARG A 552 -0.72 -21.23 -29.11
C ARG A 552 -0.17 -21.27 -27.69
N LYS A 553 1.07 -20.84 -27.47
CA LYS A 553 1.68 -20.77 -26.12
C LYS A 553 0.95 -19.77 -25.23
N LEU A 554 0.65 -18.57 -25.74
CA LEU A 554 -0.07 -17.55 -24.99
C LEU A 554 -1.46 -18.04 -24.55
N ASN A 555 -2.21 -18.64 -25.47
CA ASN A 555 -3.50 -19.26 -25.20
C ASN A 555 -3.39 -20.33 -24.11
N GLN A 556 -2.38 -21.21 -24.19
CA GLN A 556 -2.13 -22.22 -23.16
C GLN A 556 -1.80 -21.59 -21.79
N MET A 557 -0.96 -20.56 -21.75
CA MET A 557 -0.57 -19.86 -20.52
C MET A 557 -1.76 -19.14 -19.85
N GLU A 558 -2.62 -18.51 -20.64
CA GLU A 558 -3.80 -17.77 -20.17
C GLU A 558 -5.04 -18.67 -20.00
N GLY A 559 -4.94 -19.97 -20.29
CA GLY A 559 -6.05 -20.92 -20.18
C GLY A 559 -7.22 -20.59 -21.10
N THR A 560 -6.94 -20.11 -22.31
CA THR A 560 -7.96 -19.68 -23.30
C THR A 560 -7.57 -20.12 -24.71
N ASP A 561 -8.46 -19.94 -25.67
CA ASP A 561 -8.27 -20.19 -27.11
C ASP A 561 -8.59 -18.93 -27.95
N LYS A 562 -8.78 -17.79 -27.27
CA LYS A 562 -9.38 -16.59 -27.86
C LYS A 562 -8.37 -15.63 -28.49
N TYR A 563 -7.08 -15.71 -28.15
CA TYR A 563 -6.05 -14.89 -28.80
C TYR A 563 -5.77 -15.41 -30.21
N ARG A 564 -5.61 -14.49 -31.15
CA ARG A 564 -5.36 -14.76 -32.57
C ARG A 564 -4.72 -13.54 -33.25
N LEU A 565 -4.29 -13.70 -34.49
CA LEU A 565 -4.09 -12.53 -35.36
C LEU A 565 -5.44 -11.88 -35.69
N PRO A 566 -5.50 -10.56 -35.91
CA PRO A 566 -6.67 -9.95 -36.51
C PRO A 566 -6.87 -10.51 -37.92
N SER A 567 -8.13 -10.60 -38.35
CA SER A 567 -8.40 -10.68 -39.78
C SER A 567 -7.96 -9.37 -40.44
N GLU A 568 -7.71 -9.42 -41.73
CA GLU A 568 -7.36 -8.25 -42.50
C GLU A 568 -8.45 -7.16 -42.41
N ALA A 569 -9.71 -7.57 -42.45
CA ALA A 569 -10.84 -6.66 -42.33
C ALA A 569 -10.90 -5.99 -40.96
N GLU A 570 -10.68 -6.75 -39.88
CA GLU A 570 -10.59 -6.21 -38.53
C GLU A 570 -9.42 -5.24 -38.38
N TRP A 571 -8.27 -5.55 -38.97
CA TRP A 571 -7.10 -4.68 -38.97
C TRP A 571 -7.40 -3.34 -39.64
N GLU A 572 -7.95 -3.34 -40.87
CA GLU A 572 -8.25 -2.09 -41.57
C GLU A 572 -9.37 -1.29 -40.88
N TYR A 573 -10.39 -1.98 -40.37
CA TYR A 573 -11.47 -1.36 -39.60
C TYR A 573 -10.93 -0.62 -38.38
N ALA A 574 -10.06 -1.29 -37.64
CA ALA A 574 -9.42 -0.77 -36.44
C ALA A 574 -8.41 0.34 -36.76
N CYS A 575 -7.66 0.22 -37.86
CA CYS A 575 -6.72 1.24 -38.37
C CYS A 575 -7.46 2.55 -38.66
N ARG A 576 -8.59 2.47 -39.40
CA ARG A 576 -9.42 3.63 -39.76
C ARG A 576 -10.12 4.25 -38.57
N ALA A 577 -10.53 3.46 -37.58
CA ALA A 577 -11.19 3.92 -36.36
C ALA A 577 -12.36 4.91 -36.61
N GLY A 578 -13.19 4.60 -37.62
CA GLY A 578 -14.34 5.40 -38.03
C GLY A 578 -14.05 6.52 -39.03
N THR A 579 -12.79 6.79 -39.34
CA THR A 579 -12.41 7.77 -40.37
C THR A 579 -12.59 7.22 -41.79
N LYS A 580 -12.79 8.13 -42.76
CA LYS A 580 -12.87 7.82 -44.20
C LYS A 580 -11.67 8.36 -44.98
N THR A 581 -10.71 8.94 -44.25
CA THR A 581 -9.49 9.54 -44.77
C THR A 581 -8.45 8.46 -45.14
N ILE A 582 -7.34 8.91 -45.73
CA ILE A 582 -6.25 8.02 -46.15
C ILE A 582 -5.54 7.41 -44.94
N PHE A 583 -5.23 8.25 -43.95
CA PHE A 583 -4.69 7.89 -42.65
C PHE A 583 -5.72 8.20 -41.57
N SER A 584 -5.58 7.63 -40.38
CA SER A 584 -6.50 7.89 -39.27
C SER A 584 -6.48 9.35 -38.78
N TRP A 585 -5.48 10.13 -39.16
CA TRP A 585 -5.35 11.55 -38.80
C TRP A 585 -5.72 12.52 -39.93
N GLY A 586 -5.93 12.04 -41.17
CA GLY A 586 -6.17 12.93 -42.30
C GLY A 586 -5.72 12.34 -43.64
N ASN A 587 -5.63 13.19 -44.66
CA ASN A 587 -5.24 12.80 -46.02
C ASN A 587 -3.77 13.13 -46.34
N GLU A 588 -3.14 13.98 -45.54
CA GLU A 588 -1.77 14.43 -45.77
C GLU A 588 -0.74 13.60 -44.98
N PRO A 589 0.41 13.29 -45.59
CA PRO A 589 1.59 12.74 -44.90
C PRO A 589 2.02 13.58 -43.70
N ASP A 590 2.40 12.93 -42.60
CA ASP A 590 2.92 13.62 -41.40
C ASP A 590 3.94 12.72 -40.65
N CYS A 591 5.22 13.09 -40.71
CA CYS A 591 6.31 12.39 -40.03
C CYS A 591 6.20 12.41 -38.49
N SER A 592 5.42 13.34 -37.92
CA SER A 592 5.19 13.42 -36.47
C SER A 592 4.10 12.47 -35.97
N LYS A 593 3.43 11.73 -36.87
CA LYS A 593 2.32 10.84 -36.54
C LYS A 593 2.65 9.35 -36.68
N THR A 594 3.75 9.01 -37.35
CA THR A 594 4.16 7.62 -37.53
C THR A 594 5.62 7.50 -37.94
N ASN A 595 6.21 6.34 -37.69
CA ASN A 595 7.58 6.00 -38.09
C ASN A 595 7.60 5.37 -39.49
N TYR A 596 8.06 6.11 -40.49
CA TYR A 596 8.18 5.67 -41.89
C TYR A 596 9.28 6.45 -42.63
N GLY A 597 9.59 6.01 -43.85
CA GLY A 597 10.24 6.83 -44.89
C GLY A 597 11.76 6.88 -44.83
N ALA A 598 12.39 6.06 -44.00
CA ALA A 598 13.81 6.26 -43.68
C ALA A 598 14.80 5.56 -44.62
N VAL A 599 14.34 4.64 -45.48
CA VAL A 599 15.18 3.98 -46.49
C VAL A 599 14.98 4.59 -47.89
N THR A 600 13.84 5.25 -48.13
CA THR A 600 13.50 5.90 -49.41
C THR A 600 14.02 7.34 -49.53
N ALA A 601 14.83 7.80 -48.57
CA ALA A 601 15.64 9.04 -48.55
C ALA A 601 14.92 10.40 -48.72
N LEU A 602 13.59 10.45 -48.92
CA LEU A 602 12.89 11.67 -49.32
C LEU A 602 11.79 12.17 -48.37
N ASP A 603 11.14 11.31 -47.58
CA ASP A 603 9.91 11.72 -46.89
C ASP A 603 10.11 12.23 -45.45
N CYS A 604 11.02 11.64 -44.67
CA CYS A 604 11.22 11.95 -43.24
C CYS A 604 12.68 11.98 -42.79
N ASP A 605 13.60 12.34 -43.70
CA ASP A 605 15.03 12.40 -43.39
C ASP A 605 15.31 13.32 -42.18
N GLY A 606 16.15 12.87 -41.26
CA GLY A 606 16.45 13.56 -40.00
C GLY A 606 15.32 13.60 -38.95
N VAL A 607 14.09 13.21 -39.29
CA VAL A 607 12.95 13.16 -38.34
C VAL A 607 12.77 11.76 -37.76
N ASN A 608 12.75 10.73 -38.63
CA ASN A 608 12.59 9.33 -38.23
C ASN A 608 13.94 8.56 -38.33
N PRO A 609 14.22 7.60 -37.43
CA PRO A 609 15.58 7.10 -37.21
C PRO A 609 16.04 5.96 -38.13
N GLY A 610 15.26 5.52 -39.12
CA GLY A 610 15.67 4.39 -39.98
C GLY A 610 15.69 3.02 -39.33
N ARG A 611 14.94 2.88 -38.23
CA ARG A 611 14.80 1.63 -37.47
C ARG A 611 13.49 1.65 -36.70
N THR A 612 13.15 0.51 -36.11
CA THR A 612 12.02 0.41 -35.17
C THR A 612 12.18 1.40 -34.02
N MET A 613 11.07 1.95 -33.56
CA MET A 613 10.97 2.76 -32.35
C MET A 613 10.16 2.03 -31.29
N LYS A 614 10.16 2.54 -30.05
CA LYS A 614 9.30 2.01 -28.99
C LYS A 614 7.85 2.00 -29.47
N ALA A 615 7.14 0.90 -29.23
CA ALA A 615 5.74 0.79 -29.58
C ALA A 615 4.96 1.85 -28.76
N GLY A 616 4.05 2.55 -29.40
CA GLY A 616 3.33 3.68 -28.85
C GLY A 616 4.08 5.02 -28.86
N SER A 617 5.12 5.20 -29.68
CA SER A 617 5.87 6.49 -29.69
C SER A 617 5.07 7.65 -30.29
N PHE A 618 4.07 7.36 -31.10
CA PHE A 618 3.27 8.36 -31.82
C PHE A 618 1.85 8.44 -31.27
N PRO A 619 1.08 9.52 -31.53
CA PRO A 619 -0.30 9.61 -31.08
C PRO A 619 -1.17 8.45 -31.59
N PRO A 620 -2.09 7.91 -30.78
CA PRO A 620 -2.98 6.85 -31.22
C PRO A 620 -4.07 7.38 -32.16
N ASN A 621 -4.69 6.48 -32.91
CA ASN A 621 -5.91 6.77 -33.65
C ASN A 621 -7.12 7.02 -32.72
N PRO A 622 -8.29 7.44 -33.23
CA PRO A 622 -9.48 7.74 -32.42
C PRO A 622 -9.98 6.62 -31.49
N TRP A 623 -9.57 5.36 -31.71
CA TRP A 623 -9.93 4.23 -30.86
C TRP A 623 -8.81 3.82 -29.90
N GLY A 624 -7.70 4.55 -29.84
CA GLY A 624 -6.61 4.28 -28.90
C GLY A 624 -5.61 3.21 -29.38
N LEU A 625 -5.54 2.97 -30.69
CA LEU A 625 -4.53 2.10 -31.30
C LEU A 625 -3.36 2.93 -31.81
N TYR A 626 -2.16 2.49 -31.46
CA TYR A 626 -0.89 3.14 -31.80
C TYR A 626 -0.25 2.48 -33.01
N ASP A 627 0.56 3.24 -33.74
CA ASP A 627 1.45 2.76 -34.81
C ASP A 627 0.76 1.99 -35.96
N MET A 628 -0.54 2.21 -36.18
CA MET A 628 -1.32 1.56 -37.25
C MET A 628 -0.90 1.99 -38.68
N HIS A 629 0.13 2.84 -38.82
CA HIS A 629 0.55 3.48 -40.06
C HIS A 629 2.08 3.50 -40.21
N GLY A 630 2.81 2.54 -39.65
CA GLY A 630 4.26 2.47 -39.78
C GLY A 630 4.91 1.63 -38.68
N ASN A 631 6.18 1.94 -38.39
CA ASN A 631 7.05 1.22 -37.46
C ASN A 631 7.34 -0.21 -37.92
N VAL A 632 6.40 -1.16 -37.85
CA VAL A 632 6.53 -2.49 -38.49
C VAL A 632 5.24 -2.90 -39.18
N GLY A 633 5.36 -3.58 -40.30
CA GLY A 633 4.21 -4.20 -40.96
C GLY A 633 3.67 -5.34 -40.12
N GLU A 634 2.35 -5.52 -40.13
CA GLU A 634 1.69 -6.43 -39.19
C GLU A 634 0.99 -7.58 -39.88
N TRP A 635 1.37 -8.80 -39.49
CA TRP A 635 0.72 -10.01 -39.96
C TRP A 635 -0.77 -10.04 -39.62
N CYS A 636 -1.59 -10.41 -40.60
CA CYS A 636 -3.00 -10.75 -40.42
C CYS A 636 -3.22 -12.26 -40.61
N GLU A 637 -4.36 -12.76 -40.14
CA GLU A 637 -4.72 -14.18 -40.24
C GLU A 637 -4.95 -14.59 -41.72
N ASP A 638 -5.46 -13.70 -42.56
CA ASP A 638 -5.94 -14.01 -43.90
C ASP A 638 -4.85 -14.48 -44.86
N TRP A 639 -5.21 -15.42 -45.74
CA TRP A 639 -4.48 -15.63 -46.98
C TRP A 639 -4.67 -14.42 -47.90
N PHE A 640 -3.62 -14.01 -48.61
CA PHE A 640 -3.71 -12.90 -49.55
C PHE A 640 -4.48 -13.31 -50.80
N GLY A 641 -5.50 -12.53 -51.16
CA GLY A 641 -6.31 -12.72 -52.36
C GLY A 641 -7.13 -11.48 -52.72
N ASP A 642 -7.93 -11.62 -53.77
CA ASP A 642 -8.77 -10.56 -54.30
C ASP A 642 -9.92 -10.20 -53.35
N TYR A 643 -10.32 -8.93 -53.37
CA TYR A 643 -11.48 -8.47 -52.62
C TYR A 643 -12.79 -8.90 -53.28
N PRO A 644 -13.83 -9.23 -52.49
CA PRO A 644 -15.15 -9.52 -53.02
C PRO A 644 -15.78 -8.25 -53.62
N SER A 645 -16.62 -8.41 -54.63
CA SER A 645 -17.30 -7.30 -55.31
C SER A 645 -18.55 -6.77 -54.58
N GLY A 646 -18.91 -7.32 -53.42
CA GLY A 646 -20.14 -7.02 -52.69
C GLY A 646 -19.96 -6.86 -51.19
N SER A 647 -21.06 -6.61 -50.47
CA SER A 647 -21.04 -6.48 -49.02
C SER A 647 -20.79 -7.84 -48.36
N VAL A 648 -19.87 -7.89 -47.40
CA VAL A 648 -19.53 -9.12 -46.65
C VAL A 648 -19.57 -8.88 -45.15
N THR A 649 -19.80 -9.94 -44.38
CA THR A 649 -19.78 -9.91 -42.91
C THR A 649 -18.66 -10.82 -42.41
N ASP A 650 -17.81 -10.30 -41.54
CA ASP A 650 -16.65 -10.99 -40.94
C ASP A 650 -15.81 -11.80 -41.96
N PRO A 651 -15.33 -11.19 -43.07
CA PRO A 651 -14.54 -11.91 -44.06
C PRO A 651 -13.18 -12.36 -43.47
N THR A 652 -12.75 -13.57 -43.84
CA THR A 652 -11.48 -14.19 -43.39
C THR A 652 -10.52 -14.48 -44.54
N GLY A 653 -10.73 -13.82 -45.69
CA GLY A 653 -9.99 -14.06 -46.91
C GLY A 653 -10.26 -15.44 -47.54
N PRO A 654 -9.47 -15.83 -48.57
CA PRO A 654 -9.53 -17.16 -49.16
C PRO A 654 -9.17 -18.26 -48.17
N SER A 655 -9.74 -19.46 -48.35
CA SER A 655 -9.48 -20.62 -47.48
C SER A 655 -8.04 -21.18 -47.60
N SER A 656 -7.33 -20.86 -48.67
CA SER A 656 -5.95 -21.29 -48.93
C SER A 656 -5.21 -20.25 -49.77
N GLY A 657 -3.88 -20.22 -49.67
CA GLY A 657 -3.04 -19.36 -50.49
C GLY A 657 -1.55 -19.62 -50.29
N SER A 658 -0.72 -18.84 -50.98
CA SER A 658 0.74 -18.94 -50.90
C SER A 658 1.38 -17.86 -50.01
N TYR A 659 0.64 -16.80 -49.70
CA TYR A 659 1.11 -15.63 -48.96
C TYR A 659 0.08 -15.21 -47.93
N ARG A 660 0.51 -14.83 -46.74
CA ARG A 660 -0.35 -14.20 -45.72
C ARG A 660 -0.34 -12.69 -45.91
N VAL A 661 -1.44 -12.05 -45.52
CA VAL A 661 -1.59 -10.60 -45.56
C VAL A 661 -0.69 -9.94 -44.51
N SER A 662 -0.10 -8.81 -44.89
CA SER A 662 0.56 -7.86 -43.99
C SER A 662 0.01 -6.46 -44.21
N ARG A 663 -0.13 -5.67 -43.14
CA ARG A 663 -0.73 -4.32 -43.17
C ARG A 663 0.14 -3.27 -42.47
N GLY A 664 -0.16 -1.99 -42.68
CA GLY A 664 0.38 -0.86 -41.89
C GLY A 664 1.67 -0.22 -42.39
N GLY A 665 2.47 -0.90 -43.20
CA GLY A 665 3.79 -0.42 -43.60
C GLY A 665 4.79 -0.45 -42.45
N SER A 666 6.02 0.02 -42.66
CA SER A 666 7.11 -0.07 -41.70
C SER A 666 7.95 1.20 -41.66
N PHE A 667 8.90 1.27 -40.73
CA PHE A 667 9.90 2.35 -40.66
C PHE A 667 10.68 2.54 -41.99
N GLY A 668 10.82 1.47 -42.78
CA GLY A 668 11.53 1.49 -44.07
C GLY A 668 10.62 1.79 -45.27
N SER A 669 9.31 1.86 -45.07
CA SER A 669 8.32 2.07 -46.13
C SER A 669 8.15 3.55 -46.47
N SER A 670 7.85 3.88 -47.73
CA SER A 670 7.31 5.21 -48.08
C SER A 670 5.91 5.40 -47.49
N ILE A 671 5.46 6.65 -47.35
CA ILE A 671 4.13 6.94 -46.79
C ILE A 671 2.98 6.29 -47.57
N SER A 672 3.16 6.09 -48.87
CA SER A 672 2.20 5.43 -49.77
C SER A 672 1.83 4.01 -49.31
N LEU A 673 2.75 3.32 -48.64
CA LEU A 673 2.60 1.95 -48.14
C LEU A 673 2.11 1.91 -46.68
N CYS A 674 1.94 3.08 -46.05
CA CYS A 674 1.44 3.20 -44.68
C CYS A 674 -0.04 3.61 -44.62
N ARG A 675 -0.72 3.73 -45.77
CA ARG A 675 -2.14 4.10 -45.85
C ARG A 675 -3.02 3.01 -45.25
N SER A 676 -4.19 3.39 -44.73
CA SER A 676 -5.15 2.43 -44.16
C SER A 676 -5.54 1.32 -45.15
N ALA A 677 -5.67 1.66 -46.44
CA ALA A 677 -6.10 0.74 -47.49
C ALA A 677 -4.96 -0.11 -48.07
N PHE A 678 -3.70 0.24 -47.80
CA PHE A 678 -2.57 -0.49 -48.37
C PHE A 678 -2.52 -1.90 -47.81
N ARG A 679 -2.16 -2.86 -48.67
CA ARG A 679 -2.07 -4.28 -48.35
C ARG A 679 -0.80 -4.84 -48.97
N ASP A 680 -0.05 -5.59 -48.18
CA ASP A 680 1.10 -6.35 -48.65
C ASP A 680 0.95 -7.83 -48.34
N ARG A 681 1.90 -8.64 -48.79
CA ARG A 681 1.89 -10.09 -48.60
C ARG A 681 3.29 -10.66 -48.48
N SER A 682 3.42 -11.67 -47.65
CA SER A 682 4.69 -12.39 -47.50
C SER A 682 4.44 -13.87 -47.26
N ARG A 683 5.43 -14.72 -47.58
CA ARG A 683 5.28 -16.17 -47.39
C ARG A 683 5.17 -16.45 -45.88
N PRO A 684 4.33 -17.41 -45.45
CA PRO A 684 4.07 -17.65 -44.03
C PRO A 684 5.32 -17.97 -43.19
N GLY A 685 6.33 -18.60 -43.81
CA GLY A 685 7.60 -18.96 -43.17
C GLY A 685 8.74 -17.96 -43.36
N SER A 686 8.49 -16.85 -44.05
CA SER A 686 9.49 -15.78 -44.20
C SER A 686 9.44 -14.83 -43.02
N SER A 687 10.61 -14.47 -42.49
CA SER A 687 10.78 -13.39 -41.53
C SER A 687 11.44 -12.19 -42.20
N SER A 688 11.21 -11.00 -41.65
CA SER A 688 11.74 -9.74 -42.18
C SER A 688 11.93 -8.73 -41.04
N PRO A 689 12.98 -7.90 -41.07
CA PRO A 689 13.17 -6.84 -40.07
C PRO A 689 12.11 -5.74 -40.14
N PHE A 690 11.26 -5.76 -41.17
CA PHE A 690 10.16 -4.83 -41.38
C PHE A 690 8.80 -5.38 -40.93
N ALA A 691 8.74 -6.64 -40.47
CA ALA A 691 7.48 -7.34 -40.17
C ALA A 691 7.41 -7.81 -38.71
N GLY A 692 6.36 -7.40 -38.02
CA GLY A 692 5.93 -7.83 -36.69
C GLY A 692 4.45 -8.20 -36.70
N PHE A 693 3.75 -7.99 -35.58
CA PHE A 693 2.32 -8.26 -35.46
C PHE A 693 1.72 -7.59 -34.23
N ARG A 694 0.38 -7.55 -34.17
CA ARG A 694 -0.39 -7.31 -32.94
C ARG A 694 -1.47 -8.37 -32.78
N LEU A 695 -1.95 -8.54 -31.56
CA LEU A 695 -2.99 -9.54 -31.27
C LEU A 695 -4.40 -8.97 -31.37
N ALA A 696 -5.32 -9.82 -31.83
CA ALA A 696 -6.74 -9.70 -31.56
C ALA A 696 -7.16 -10.76 -30.52
N LYS A 697 -8.29 -10.52 -29.85
CA LYS A 697 -8.89 -11.49 -28.95
C LYS A 697 -10.41 -11.46 -29.07
N ASN A 698 -11.00 -12.64 -29.25
CA ASN A 698 -12.45 -12.79 -29.20
C ASN A 698 -12.98 -12.52 -27.77
N PRO A 699 -14.23 -12.01 -27.63
CA PRO A 699 -14.90 -11.79 -26.35
C PRO A 699 -14.87 -13.04 -25.45
#